data_AF-A0A5C7HMI3-F1
#
_entry.id   AF-A0A5C7HMI3-F1
#
_cell.length_a   1.000
_cell.length_b   1.000
_cell.length_c   1.000
_cell.angle_alpha   90.00
_cell.angle_beta   90.00
_cell.angle_gamma   90.00
#
_symmetry.space_group_name_H-M   'P 1'
#
loop_
_entity.id
_entity.type
_entity.pdbx_description
1 polymer ?
#
loop_
_entity_poly.entity_id
_entity_poly.type
_entity_poly.pdbx_seq_one_letter_code
_entity_poly.pdbx_strand_id
1 'polypeptide(L)'
;MVWTEKDVSDGTERDPIRDNGFLKGSQSSPSTSGSPVAIAPAQKGFEGKDALSYANILRSRNKFVDALSLYESVLEKDSGNTEAHIGKGICLQMQNMGRLAFDSFSEAIKLDPQNACALTHCGILYKDEGRLVEASESYQKALRADSSYKPAAECLAIVLTDLGTSLKLAGNTQEGIQKYYEALKIDPHYAPAYYNLGVVYSEMMQYDTALGCYEKAALERPMYAEAYCNMGVIYKNRGDLESAIACYERCLAVSPNFEIAKNNMAIALTDLGTKVKLEGDINQGVAYYKKALYYNWHYADAMYNLGVAYGEMLKFDMAIVFYELAFHFNPHCAEACNNLGVIYKDRDNLDKAVECYQAIFNACMALSIKPNFSQSLNNLGVVYTVQGKMDAAASMIEKAIIANPTYAEAYNNLAVSSTQGPLIIDIGKGVIVEPIGVLYRDAGNISLAIDAYEQCLKIDPDSRNAGQNRLLAMNYINEGHDDKLFEAHRDWGRRFMRLYPQNMSWDNPKDPERPLVIGYVSPDYFTHSVSYFIEAPLVYHDYGNYKVVVYSAVVKADAKTIRFREKVIKKGGMWRDIYGIDEKKVASMVREDKIDILVELTGHTANNKLGMMACRPAPVQIVIYQEISIFIHAALASYGLHLVTWIGYPNTTGLPAIDYRITDSLADPPDTTQKHVEELVRLPDCFLCYSPSPEAGPVCPTPALSNGFITFGSFNNLAKITPKVLQVWARILCAVPNSRLVVKCKPFCCDSVRQRFLSTLEQLGLESLRVDLLPLILLNHDHMQAYSLMDISLDTFPYAGTTTTCESLYMGVPCVTMGGSVHAHNVGVSLLTKVGLQHLIANNEDEYVELALQLASDITALSNLRMSLRDLMSKSPVCDGLNYTLGLESTYRNMWHRYCKGDVPSLRRMEMLQQEVFSEESAIKISEPMSITSKESPPGTVKANGYSQALTSMSNPSNCEENVVQLNQTTNTD
;
A
#
# COMPACT_ATOMS: atom_id res chain seq x y z
N MET A 1 13.98 -30.72 -26.41
CA MET A 1 15.00 -31.54 -27.10
C MET A 1 14.74 -33.00 -26.78
N VAL A 2 15.08 -33.92 -27.68
CA VAL A 2 14.82 -35.37 -27.54
C VAL A 2 16.10 -36.09 -27.15
N TRP A 3 16.06 -36.93 -26.12
CA TRP A 3 16.97 -38.05 -25.90
C TRP A 3 16.21 -39.24 -25.29
N THR A 4 16.28 -40.38 -25.97
CA THR A 4 15.74 -41.72 -25.62
C THR A 4 16.65 -42.42 -24.60
N GLU A 5 16.17 -43.12 -23.57
CA GLU A 5 15.30 -44.33 -23.55
C GLU A 5 16.06 -45.64 -23.85
N LYS A 6 16.04 -46.55 -22.85
CA LYS A 6 16.28 -48.01 -22.82
C LYS A 6 16.15 -48.46 -21.35
N ASP A 7 15.18 -49.30 -20.97
CA ASP A 7 15.05 -50.76 -21.21
C ASP A 7 16.05 -51.59 -20.38
N VAL A 8 15.71 -52.71 -19.73
CA VAL A 8 14.43 -53.36 -19.33
C VAL A 8 14.82 -54.46 -18.30
N SER A 9 14.04 -54.98 -17.34
CA SER A 9 12.62 -54.91 -16.90
C SER A 9 12.60 -55.03 -15.34
N ASP A 10 11.61 -55.45 -14.54
CA ASP A 10 10.24 -56.00 -14.65
C ASP A 10 9.52 -55.80 -13.26
N GLY A 11 8.22 -56.02 -13.01
CA GLY A 11 7.20 -56.47 -13.96
C GLY A 11 5.90 -57.12 -13.43
N THR A 12 5.45 -56.93 -12.18
CA THR A 12 4.04 -57.17 -11.71
C THR A 12 3.91 -56.62 -10.28
N GLU A 13 3.10 -55.59 -9.97
CA GLU A 13 1.62 -55.55 -9.93
C GLU A 13 0.95 -56.54 -8.93
N ARG A 14 0.44 -56.03 -7.80
CA ARG A 14 -0.99 -55.66 -7.63
C ARG A 14 -1.33 -55.13 -6.22
N ASP A 15 -1.90 -53.93 -6.23
CA ASP A 15 -2.82 -53.38 -5.21
C ASP A 15 -4.28 -53.69 -5.71
N PRO A 16 -5.42 -53.32 -5.06
CA PRO A 16 -5.58 -52.57 -3.79
C PRO A 16 -6.72 -53.01 -2.83
N ILE A 17 -6.83 -52.27 -1.71
CA ILE A 17 -8.08 -51.80 -1.04
C ILE A 17 -8.86 -52.70 -0.02
N ARG A 18 -8.83 -52.21 1.24
CA ARG A 18 -9.89 -52.04 2.28
C ARG A 18 -10.48 -53.19 3.15
N ASP A 19 -10.40 -52.89 4.45
CA ASP A 19 -11.47 -52.82 5.48
C ASP A 19 -12.13 -54.05 6.11
N ASN A 20 -11.98 -54.09 7.46
CA ASN A 20 -12.98 -54.41 8.51
C ASN A 20 -13.59 -55.83 8.64
N GLY A 21 -13.61 -56.33 9.88
CA GLY A 21 -14.61 -57.32 10.34
C GLY A 21 -14.14 -58.34 11.39
N PHE A 22 -14.53 -58.16 12.66
CA PHE A 22 -14.56 -59.26 13.64
C PHE A 22 -15.79 -60.17 13.39
N LEU A 23 -15.67 -61.50 13.60
CA LEU A 23 -16.42 -62.23 14.66
C LEU A 23 -16.32 -63.79 14.61
N LYS A 24 -16.04 -64.36 15.79
CA LYS A 24 -16.45 -65.66 16.42
C LYS A 24 -16.98 -66.85 15.59
N GLY A 25 -16.35 -68.01 15.86
CA GLY A 25 -17.00 -69.32 16.11
C GLY A 25 -17.09 -70.31 14.94
N SER A 26 -17.32 -71.62 15.12
CA SER A 26 -17.06 -72.56 16.25
C SER A 26 -17.62 -73.95 15.89
N GLN A 27 -16.86 -75.05 16.09
CA GLN A 27 -17.28 -76.47 15.89
C GLN A 27 -17.54 -76.89 14.41
N SER A 28 -17.35 -78.15 13.97
CA SER A 28 -16.67 -79.33 14.55
C SER A 28 -16.29 -80.40 13.48
N SER A 29 -15.32 -81.27 13.84
CA SER A 29 -15.01 -82.68 13.44
C SER A 29 -15.85 -83.41 12.35
N PRO A 30 -15.31 -84.41 11.58
CA PRO A 30 -14.43 -85.45 12.15
C PRO A 30 -13.34 -86.18 11.29
N SER A 31 -12.37 -86.75 12.03
CA SER A 31 -11.66 -88.04 11.85
C SER A 31 -11.12 -88.54 10.49
N THR A 32 -9.81 -88.79 10.44
CA THR A 32 -9.19 -90.14 10.23
C THR A 32 -7.66 -90.02 10.48
N SER A 33 -7.11 -90.54 11.58
CA SER A 33 -6.70 -91.93 11.85
C SER A 33 -5.20 -92.18 11.60
N GLY A 34 -4.39 -92.19 12.67
CA GLY A 34 -2.95 -92.44 12.62
C GLY A 34 -2.37 -92.59 14.03
N SER A 35 -2.31 -93.82 14.53
CA SER A 35 -1.92 -94.17 15.91
C SER A 35 -0.41 -94.50 16.00
N PRO A 36 0.23 -94.64 17.19
CA PRO A 36 1.23 -93.63 17.56
C PRO A 36 2.64 -94.20 17.87
N VAL A 37 3.67 -93.43 17.54
CA VAL A 37 5.01 -93.61 18.14
C VAL A 37 5.05 -92.85 19.46
N ALA A 38 4.96 -93.58 20.57
CA ALA A 38 4.95 -93.00 21.91
C ALA A 38 6.36 -92.55 22.33
N ILE A 39 6.63 -91.24 22.22
CA ILE A 39 7.66 -90.58 23.04
C ILE A 39 6.92 -89.94 24.20
N ALA A 40 6.94 -90.61 25.36
CA ALA A 40 6.40 -90.03 26.58
C ALA A 40 7.31 -88.87 27.03
N PRO A 41 6.82 -87.63 27.14
CA PRO A 41 7.53 -86.62 27.92
C PRO A 41 7.48 -87.08 29.37
N ALA A 42 8.63 -87.46 29.92
CA ALA A 42 8.69 -87.99 31.27
C ALA A 42 8.15 -86.94 32.26
N GLN A 43 7.02 -87.24 32.90
CA GLN A 43 6.60 -86.56 34.12
C GLN A 43 7.59 -86.91 35.24
N LYS A 44 8.77 -86.26 35.20
CA LYS A 44 9.47 -85.98 36.44
C LYS A 44 8.54 -85.06 37.23
N GLY A 45 7.90 -85.62 38.25
CA GLY A 45 7.25 -84.82 39.27
C GLY A 45 8.31 -83.98 39.95
N PHE A 46 8.45 -82.72 39.54
CA PHE A 46 9.26 -81.76 40.24
C PHE A 46 8.55 -81.44 41.57
N GLU A 47 9.24 -81.64 42.69
CA GLU A 47 8.67 -81.44 44.02
C GLU A 47 9.23 -80.17 44.66
N GLY A 48 8.35 -79.36 45.24
CA GLY A 48 8.71 -78.09 45.87
C GLY A 48 9.46 -77.14 44.93
N LYS A 49 10.71 -76.84 45.27
CA LYS A 49 11.52 -75.77 44.67
C LYS A 49 11.79 -75.95 43.18
N ASP A 50 11.87 -77.19 42.69
CA ASP A 50 12.15 -77.46 41.28
C ASP A 50 10.96 -77.07 40.38
N ALA A 51 9.72 -77.28 40.85
CA ALA A 51 8.50 -76.95 40.10
C ALA A 51 8.33 -75.43 39.97
N LEU A 52 8.53 -74.71 41.06
CA LEU A 52 8.53 -73.25 41.11
C LEU A 52 9.61 -72.65 40.17
N SER A 53 10.82 -73.21 40.21
CA SER A 53 11.92 -72.83 39.31
C SER A 53 11.57 -73.06 37.84
N TYR A 54 10.94 -74.18 37.51
CA TYR A 54 10.52 -74.49 36.14
C TYR A 54 9.35 -73.60 35.67
N ALA A 55 8.39 -73.29 36.54
CA ALA A 55 7.30 -72.34 36.26
C ALA A 55 7.84 -70.93 35.95
N ASN A 56 8.85 -70.46 36.71
CA ASN A 56 9.55 -69.20 36.43
C ASN A 56 10.24 -69.19 35.04
N ILE A 57 10.84 -70.31 34.61
CA ILE A 57 11.46 -70.44 33.28
C ILE A 57 10.40 -70.44 32.16
N LEU A 58 9.21 -70.99 32.41
CA LEU A 58 8.10 -70.95 31.45
C LEU A 58 7.49 -69.54 31.36
N ARG A 59 7.29 -68.86 32.49
CA ARG A 59 6.83 -67.46 32.57
C ARG A 59 7.78 -66.51 31.83
N SER A 60 9.10 -66.63 32.01
CA SER A 60 10.09 -65.80 31.30
C SER A 60 10.22 -66.12 29.80
N ARG A 61 9.62 -67.22 29.33
CA ARG A 61 9.48 -67.59 27.91
C ARG A 61 8.06 -67.33 27.38
N ASN A 62 7.27 -66.49 28.05
CA ASN A 62 5.89 -66.13 27.72
C ASN A 62 4.90 -67.32 27.62
N LYS A 63 5.24 -68.48 28.20
CA LYS A 63 4.36 -69.67 28.26
C LYS A 63 3.44 -69.58 29.48
N PHE A 64 2.61 -68.53 29.52
CA PHE A 64 1.81 -68.17 30.70
C PHE A 64 0.79 -69.24 31.11
N VAL A 65 0.20 -69.99 30.16
CA VAL A 65 -0.73 -71.10 30.46
C VAL A 65 -0.01 -72.28 31.12
N ASP A 66 1.10 -72.72 30.52
CA ASP A 66 1.94 -73.81 31.07
C ASP A 66 2.43 -73.43 32.48
N ALA A 67 2.94 -72.20 32.64
CA ALA A 67 3.44 -71.68 33.91
C ALA A 67 2.33 -71.57 34.97
N LEU A 68 1.15 -71.07 34.61
CA LEU A 68 0.01 -70.92 35.51
C LEU A 68 -0.39 -72.27 36.14
N SER A 69 -0.57 -73.32 35.33
CA SER A 69 -0.92 -74.65 35.84
C SER A 69 0.12 -75.23 36.81
N LEU A 70 1.41 -74.92 36.60
CA LEU A 70 2.48 -75.31 37.51
C LEU A 70 2.47 -74.51 38.81
N TYR A 71 2.29 -73.18 38.76
CA TYR A 71 2.12 -72.37 39.97
C TYR A 71 0.90 -72.82 40.78
N GLU A 72 -0.20 -73.21 40.13
CA GLU A 72 -1.36 -73.78 40.80
C GLU A 72 -1.04 -75.13 41.46
N SER A 73 -0.34 -76.03 40.78
CA SER A 73 0.11 -77.31 41.37
C SER A 73 1.12 -77.18 42.52
N VAL A 74 1.81 -76.04 42.63
CA VAL A 74 2.63 -75.67 43.79
C VAL A 74 1.74 -75.19 44.93
N LEU A 75 0.77 -74.31 44.65
CA LEU A 75 -0.16 -73.75 45.63
C LEU A 75 -1.16 -74.77 46.22
N GLU A 76 -1.48 -75.84 45.48
CA GLU A 76 -2.23 -76.99 46.00
C GLU A 76 -1.46 -77.76 47.10
N LYS A 77 -0.12 -77.69 47.09
CA LYS A 77 0.77 -78.40 48.04
C LYS A 77 1.31 -77.49 49.14
N ASP A 78 1.53 -76.22 48.81
CA ASP A 78 2.03 -75.15 49.68
C ASP A 78 1.25 -73.86 49.39
N SER A 79 0.09 -73.72 50.03
CA SER A 79 -0.78 -72.54 49.84
C SER A 79 -0.18 -71.25 50.42
N GLY A 80 0.88 -71.35 51.23
CA GLY A 80 1.64 -70.23 51.77
C GLY A 80 2.74 -69.72 50.84
N ASN A 81 2.87 -70.26 49.62
CA ASN A 81 3.98 -69.94 48.73
C ASN A 81 3.81 -68.57 48.02
N THR A 82 4.32 -67.51 48.65
CA THR A 82 4.27 -66.12 48.13
C THR A 82 4.78 -66.00 46.68
N GLU A 83 5.89 -66.67 46.33
CA GLU A 83 6.47 -66.59 44.99
C GLU A 83 5.57 -67.26 43.93
N ALA A 84 4.91 -68.37 44.27
CA ALA A 84 3.95 -69.02 43.38
C ALA A 84 2.69 -68.17 43.17
N HIS A 85 2.18 -67.50 44.21
CA HIS A 85 1.06 -66.55 44.09
C HIS A 85 1.40 -65.35 43.19
N ILE A 86 2.60 -64.79 43.31
CA ILE A 86 3.10 -63.72 42.42
C ILE A 86 3.25 -64.22 40.99
N GLY A 87 3.86 -65.40 40.80
CA GLY A 87 4.04 -66.03 39.49
C GLY A 87 2.71 -66.28 38.77
N LYS A 88 1.71 -66.81 39.51
CA LYS A 88 0.33 -66.97 39.08
C LYS A 88 -0.31 -65.62 38.72
N GLY A 89 -0.20 -64.62 39.59
CA GLY A 89 -0.72 -63.27 39.36
C GLY A 89 -0.20 -62.64 38.07
N ILE A 90 1.11 -62.73 37.82
CA ILE A 90 1.73 -62.23 36.58
C ILE A 90 1.21 -62.98 35.36
N CYS A 91 1.09 -64.32 35.43
CA CYS A 91 0.56 -65.11 34.32
C CYS A 91 -0.91 -64.79 34.02
N LEU A 92 -1.71 -64.45 35.03
CA LEU A 92 -3.10 -64.00 34.87
C LEU A 92 -3.20 -62.57 34.32
N GLN A 93 -2.34 -61.65 34.77
CA GLN A 93 -2.26 -60.29 34.23
C GLN A 93 -1.90 -60.29 32.74
N MET A 94 -0.90 -61.09 32.35
CA MET A 94 -0.50 -61.25 30.93
C MET A 94 -1.55 -61.98 30.07
N GLN A 95 -2.56 -62.60 30.69
CA GLN A 95 -3.75 -63.15 30.03
C GLN A 95 -4.97 -62.21 30.11
N ASN A 96 -4.77 -60.95 30.51
CA ASN A 96 -5.80 -59.93 30.69
C ASN A 96 -6.90 -60.30 31.72
N MET A 97 -6.58 -61.17 32.69
CA MET A 97 -7.50 -61.62 33.75
C MET A 97 -7.33 -60.78 35.02
N GLY A 98 -7.44 -59.45 34.89
CA GLY A 98 -7.02 -58.47 35.90
C GLY A 98 -7.55 -58.73 37.33
N ARG A 99 -8.81 -59.15 37.49
CA ARG A 99 -9.38 -59.48 38.82
C ARG A 99 -8.72 -60.69 39.47
N LEU A 100 -8.59 -61.80 38.73
CA LEU A 100 -7.95 -63.02 39.24
C LEU A 100 -6.45 -62.81 39.51
N ALA A 101 -5.81 -61.94 38.73
CA ALA A 101 -4.45 -61.48 38.98
C ALA A 101 -4.39 -60.68 40.31
N PHE A 102 -5.29 -59.71 40.50
CA PHE A 102 -5.39 -58.92 41.73
C PHE A 102 -5.65 -59.78 42.98
N ASP A 103 -6.54 -60.78 42.89
CA ASP A 103 -6.80 -61.72 43.97
C ASP A 103 -5.53 -62.51 44.33
N SER A 104 -4.79 -62.97 43.33
CA SER A 104 -3.52 -63.72 43.52
C SER A 104 -2.41 -62.85 44.13
N PHE A 105 -2.26 -61.60 43.68
CA PHE A 105 -1.34 -60.65 44.30
C PHE A 105 -1.77 -60.24 45.71
N SER A 106 -3.08 -60.13 45.97
CA SER A 106 -3.61 -59.86 47.31
C SER A 106 -3.31 -60.99 48.29
N GLU A 107 -3.35 -62.25 47.86
CA GLU A 107 -2.95 -63.39 48.70
C GLU A 107 -1.44 -63.37 48.97
N ALA A 108 -0.62 -63.06 47.97
CA ALA A 108 0.82 -62.83 48.18
C ALA A 108 1.11 -61.72 49.20
N ILE A 109 0.35 -60.61 49.18
CA ILE A 109 0.50 -59.49 50.13
C ILE A 109 0.00 -59.85 51.54
N LYS A 110 -0.95 -60.77 51.70
CA LYS A 110 -1.32 -61.29 53.04
C LYS A 110 -0.19 -62.14 53.65
N LEU A 111 0.49 -62.93 52.81
CA LEU A 111 1.58 -63.83 53.21
C LEU A 111 2.89 -63.07 53.45
N ASP A 112 3.17 -62.06 52.62
CA ASP A 112 4.31 -61.15 52.73
C ASP A 112 3.86 -59.69 52.51
N PRO A 113 3.49 -58.97 53.58
CA PRO A 113 3.06 -57.57 53.51
C PRO A 113 4.16 -56.59 53.06
N GLN A 114 5.41 -57.04 52.90
CA GLN A 114 6.54 -56.24 52.42
C GLN A 114 6.99 -56.68 51.01
N ASN A 115 6.17 -57.45 50.28
CA ASN A 115 6.55 -57.89 48.95
C ASN A 115 6.45 -56.76 47.90
N ALA A 116 7.59 -56.09 47.64
CA ALA A 116 7.66 -55.00 46.67
C ALA A 116 7.18 -55.39 45.26
N CYS A 117 7.38 -56.65 44.84
CA CYS A 117 6.92 -57.15 43.54
C CYS A 117 5.39 -57.25 43.47
N ALA A 118 4.75 -57.91 44.44
CA ALA A 118 3.29 -58.03 44.51
C ALA A 118 2.61 -56.65 44.62
N LEU A 119 3.14 -55.77 45.48
CA LEU A 119 2.65 -54.40 45.66
C LEU A 119 2.76 -53.57 44.37
N THR A 120 3.84 -53.76 43.60
CA THR A 120 4.00 -53.10 42.28
C THR A 120 2.97 -53.60 41.28
N HIS A 121 2.75 -54.91 41.17
CA HIS A 121 1.76 -55.45 40.23
C HIS A 121 0.31 -55.09 40.59
N CYS A 122 -0.05 -55.00 41.88
CA CYS A 122 -1.31 -54.37 42.31
C CYS A 122 -1.40 -52.90 41.87
N GLY A 123 -0.30 -52.14 41.98
CA GLY A 123 -0.24 -50.76 41.49
C GLY A 123 -0.46 -50.63 39.98
N ILE A 124 0.05 -51.58 39.19
CA ILE A 124 -0.17 -51.62 37.73
C ILE A 124 -1.66 -51.88 37.43
N LEU A 125 -2.26 -52.88 38.08
CA LEU A 125 -3.68 -53.19 37.90
C LEU A 125 -4.59 -52.01 38.30
N TYR A 126 -4.28 -51.30 39.39
CA TYR A 126 -5.00 -50.06 39.72
C TYR A 126 -4.80 -48.96 38.67
N LYS A 127 -3.60 -48.83 38.08
CA LYS A 127 -3.38 -47.88 36.98
C LYS A 127 -4.24 -48.25 35.75
N ASP A 128 -4.30 -49.53 35.40
CA ASP A 128 -5.08 -50.04 34.27
C ASP A 128 -6.60 -49.85 34.49
N GLU A 129 -7.07 -49.86 35.75
CA GLU A 129 -8.44 -49.46 36.15
C GLU A 129 -8.67 -47.93 36.17
N GLY A 130 -7.65 -47.11 35.88
CA GLY A 130 -7.71 -45.64 35.97
C GLY A 130 -7.62 -45.08 37.40
N ARG A 131 -7.35 -45.93 38.40
CA ARG A 131 -7.36 -45.63 39.83
C ARG A 131 -5.97 -45.17 40.28
N LEU A 132 -5.57 -44.01 39.75
CA LEU A 132 -4.22 -43.48 39.86
C LEU A 132 -3.78 -43.20 41.31
N VAL A 133 -4.70 -42.88 42.21
CA VAL A 133 -4.38 -42.63 43.63
C VAL A 133 -3.98 -43.93 44.32
N GLU A 134 -4.79 -44.98 44.24
CA GLU A 134 -4.50 -46.30 44.82
C GLU A 134 -3.29 -46.97 44.15
N ALA A 135 -3.08 -46.72 42.85
CA ALA A 135 -1.84 -47.09 42.16
C ALA A 135 -0.63 -46.42 42.81
N SER A 136 -0.65 -45.08 42.99
CA SER A 136 0.46 -44.34 43.59
C SER A 136 0.75 -44.78 45.04
N GLU A 137 -0.28 -45.07 45.85
CA GLU A 137 -0.11 -45.66 47.16
C GLU A 137 0.58 -47.03 47.12
N SER A 138 0.21 -47.87 46.15
CA SER A 138 0.72 -49.25 46.06
C SER A 138 2.21 -49.28 45.69
N TYR A 139 2.65 -48.42 44.76
CA TYR A 139 4.07 -48.24 44.49
C TYR A 139 4.83 -47.59 45.66
N GLN A 140 4.22 -46.62 46.38
CA GLN A 140 4.84 -46.08 47.60
C GLN A 140 4.98 -47.15 48.69
N LYS A 141 4.03 -48.08 48.83
CA LYS A 141 4.13 -49.23 49.74
C LYS A 141 5.28 -50.16 49.32
N ALA A 142 5.42 -50.43 48.01
CA ALA A 142 6.56 -51.20 47.47
C ALA A 142 7.92 -50.54 47.79
N LEU A 143 8.07 -49.24 47.55
CA LEU A 143 9.32 -48.50 47.80
C LEU A 143 9.64 -48.28 49.29
N ARG A 144 8.66 -48.44 50.20
CA ARG A 144 8.91 -48.49 51.65
C ARG A 144 9.45 -49.84 52.11
N ALA A 145 9.22 -50.91 51.34
CA ALA A 145 9.73 -52.24 51.62
C ALA A 145 11.09 -52.49 50.95
N ASP A 146 11.24 -52.09 49.69
CA ASP A 146 12.53 -52.05 48.98
C ASP A 146 12.66 -50.72 48.22
N SER A 147 13.45 -49.80 48.79
CA SER A 147 13.74 -48.49 48.22
C SER A 147 14.64 -48.53 46.99
N SER A 148 15.19 -49.71 46.64
CA SER A 148 15.98 -49.95 45.43
C SER A 148 15.18 -50.60 44.29
N TYR A 149 13.89 -50.91 44.53
CA TYR A 149 13.03 -51.63 43.57
C TYR A 149 12.61 -50.76 42.38
N LYS A 150 13.51 -50.65 41.38
CA LYS A 150 13.35 -49.80 40.19
C LYS A 150 11.97 -49.85 39.52
N PRO A 151 11.31 -51.01 39.31
CA PRO A 151 10.00 -51.04 38.66
C PRO A 151 8.93 -50.25 39.42
N ALA A 152 8.98 -50.20 40.76
CA ALA A 152 8.06 -49.36 41.53
C ALA A 152 8.40 -47.87 41.40
N ALA A 153 9.68 -47.50 41.32
CA ALA A 153 10.11 -46.12 41.12
C ALA A 153 9.67 -45.59 39.75
N GLU A 154 9.96 -46.35 38.69
CA GLU A 154 9.57 -46.06 37.31
C GLU A 154 8.04 -45.92 37.20
N CYS A 155 7.27 -46.91 37.68
CA CYS A 155 5.81 -46.84 37.63
C CYS A 155 5.21 -45.72 38.51
N LEU A 156 5.82 -45.38 39.65
CA LEU A 156 5.40 -44.27 40.49
C LEU A 156 5.66 -42.91 39.85
N ALA A 157 6.82 -42.70 39.21
CA ALA A 157 7.12 -41.47 38.49
C ALA A 157 6.13 -41.23 37.32
N ILE A 158 5.77 -42.30 36.59
CA ILE A 158 4.74 -42.24 35.55
C ILE A 158 3.38 -41.87 36.17
N VAL A 159 2.91 -42.58 37.21
CA VAL A 159 1.57 -42.34 37.78
C VAL A 159 1.46 -40.99 38.51
N LEU A 160 2.52 -40.50 39.14
CA LEU A 160 2.55 -39.13 39.68
C LEU A 160 2.44 -38.08 38.56
N THR A 161 3.00 -38.36 37.38
CA THR A 161 2.85 -37.49 36.20
C THR A 161 1.44 -37.55 35.61
N ASP A 162 0.84 -38.74 35.56
CA ASP A 162 -0.55 -38.91 35.12
C ASP A 162 -1.53 -38.21 36.08
N LEU A 163 -1.31 -38.33 37.40
CA LEU A 163 -2.04 -37.58 38.43
C LEU A 163 -1.85 -36.06 38.28
N GLY A 164 -0.62 -35.59 38.05
CA GLY A 164 -0.35 -34.17 37.85
C GLY A 164 -1.08 -33.59 36.63
N THR A 165 -1.18 -34.40 35.56
CA THR A 165 -1.92 -34.05 34.34
C THR A 165 -3.43 -34.01 34.61
N SER A 166 -3.97 -34.99 35.33
CA SER A 166 -5.38 -35.03 35.71
C SER A 166 -5.79 -33.85 36.60
N LEU A 167 -4.97 -33.50 37.61
CA LEU A 167 -5.19 -32.34 38.48
C LEU A 167 -5.13 -31.01 37.71
N LYS A 168 -4.17 -30.87 36.79
CA LYS A 168 -4.09 -29.71 35.90
C LYS A 168 -5.35 -29.56 35.04
N LEU A 169 -5.84 -30.64 34.45
CA LEU A 169 -7.07 -30.63 33.64
C LEU A 169 -8.34 -30.36 34.47
N ALA A 170 -8.32 -30.68 35.77
CA ALA A 170 -9.38 -30.32 36.72
C ALA A 170 -9.28 -28.87 37.25
N GLY A 171 -8.26 -28.10 36.85
CA GLY A 171 -8.02 -26.72 37.31
C GLY A 171 -7.15 -26.59 38.57
N ASN A 172 -6.78 -27.72 39.22
CA ASN A 172 -5.92 -27.75 40.40
C ASN A 172 -4.43 -27.65 40.03
N THR A 173 -4.06 -26.63 39.25
CA THR A 173 -2.74 -26.48 38.63
C THR A 173 -1.58 -26.55 39.63
N GLN A 174 -1.72 -25.95 40.82
CA GLN A 174 -0.68 -25.95 41.84
C GLN A 174 -0.43 -27.35 42.44
N GLU A 175 -1.49 -28.16 42.60
CA GLU A 175 -1.37 -29.57 43.02
C GLU A 175 -0.77 -30.42 41.90
N GLY A 176 -1.11 -30.11 40.64
CA GLY A 176 -0.50 -30.71 39.45
C GLY A 176 1.02 -30.50 39.38
N ILE A 177 1.47 -29.26 39.56
CA ILE A 177 2.89 -28.88 39.65
C ILE A 177 3.59 -29.67 40.78
N GLN A 178 2.98 -29.73 41.96
CA GLN A 178 3.51 -30.50 43.08
C GLN A 178 3.67 -32.00 42.75
N LYS A 179 2.72 -32.61 42.02
CA LYS A 179 2.82 -34.01 41.60
C LYS A 179 3.91 -34.27 40.56
N TYR A 180 4.17 -33.35 39.63
CA TYR A 180 5.34 -33.46 38.74
C TYR A 180 6.67 -33.34 39.51
N TYR A 181 6.75 -32.46 40.51
CA TYR A 181 7.92 -32.40 41.39
C TYR A 181 8.08 -33.62 42.31
N GLU A 182 6.99 -34.32 42.65
CA GLU A 182 7.06 -35.62 43.31
C GLU A 182 7.57 -36.71 42.34
N ALA A 183 7.11 -36.72 41.08
CA ALA A 183 7.62 -37.65 40.07
C ALA A 183 9.14 -37.50 39.87
N LEU A 184 9.63 -36.25 39.72
CA LEU A 184 11.05 -35.93 39.53
C LEU A 184 11.93 -36.16 40.77
N LYS A 185 11.34 -36.38 41.96
CA LYS A 185 12.06 -36.84 43.15
C LYS A 185 12.24 -38.36 43.18
N ILE A 186 11.42 -39.10 42.44
CA ILE A 186 11.50 -40.56 42.31
C ILE A 186 12.40 -40.93 41.12
N ASP A 187 12.20 -40.28 39.96
CA ASP A 187 13.07 -40.39 38.79
C ASP A 187 13.46 -39.00 38.26
N PRO A 188 14.67 -38.51 38.57
CA PRO A 188 15.20 -37.25 38.04
C PRO A 188 15.39 -37.21 36.52
N HIS A 189 15.39 -38.36 35.84
CA HIS A 189 15.59 -38.48 34.39
C HIS A 189 14.27 -38.59 33.62
N TYR A 190 13.12 -38.50 34.31
CA TYR A 190 11.79 -38.70 33.70
C TYR A 190 11.34 -37.49 32.85
N ALA A 191 11.83 -37.45 31.59
CA ALA A 191 11.57 -36.40 30.61
C ALA A 191 10.09 -35.94 30.48
N PRO A 192 9.05 -36.82 30.54
CA PRO A 192 7.66 -36.38 30.44
C PRO A 192 7.21 -35.47 31.60
N ALA A 193 7.74 -35.62 32.82
CA ALA A 193 7.42 -34.70 33.92
C ALA A 193 8.04 -33.32 33.70
N TYR A 194 9.27 -33.25 33.17
CA TYR A 194 9.87 -31.99 32.75
C TYR A 194 9.09 -31.33 31.60
N TYR A 195 8.66 -32.09 30.59
CA TYR A 195 7.84 -31.58 29.50
C TYR A 195 6.49 -31.02 30.01
N ASN A 196 5.79 -31.76 30.87
CA ASN A 196 4.49 -31.32 31.40
C ASN A 196 4.60 -30.12 32.36
N LEU A 197 5.69 -30.00 33.13
CA LEU A 197 6.01 -28.75 33.85
C LEU A 197 6.23 -27.59 32.87
N GLY A 198 6.97 -27.82 31.78
CA GLY A 198 7.18 -26.83 30.71
C GLY A 198 5.87 -26.33 30.11
N VAL A 199 4.91 -27.22 29.84
CA VAL A 199 3.56 -26.86 29.36
C VAL A 199 2.83 -25.98 30.38
N VAL A 200 2.80 -26.37 31.65
CA VAL A 200 2.12 -25.59 32.70
C VAL A 200 2.76 -24.22 32.90
N TYR A 201 4.09 -24.14 32.97
CA TYR A 201 4.78 -22.84 33.08
C TYR A 201 4.58 -21.97 31.84
N SER A 202 4.47 -22.55 30.64
CA SER A 202 4.17 -21.82 29.41
C SER A 202 2.74 -21.25 29.41
N GLU A 203 1.76 -21.99 29.92
CA GLU A 203 0.37 -21.51 30.09
C GLU A 203 0.27 -20.42 31.17
N MET A 204 1.11 -20.51 32.21
CA MET A 204 1.28 -19.45 33.23
C MET A 204 2.14 -18.25 32.74
N MET A 205 2.54 -18.22 31.46
CA MET A 205 3.43 -17.22 30.85
C MET A 205 4.83 -17.09 31.51
N GLN A 206 5.23 -18.07 32.33
CA GLN A 206 6.56 -18.14 32.96
C GLN A 206 7.58 -18.76 31.99
N TYR A 207 7.80 -18.06 30.88
CA TYR A 207 8.49 -18.58 29.70
C TYR A 207 9.93 -19.06 29.95
N ASP A 208 10.70 -18.42 30.83
CA ASP A 208 12.08 -18.87 31.14
C ASP A 208 12.07 -20.17 31.94
N THR A 209 11.16 -20.32 32.90
CA THR A 209 10.93 -21.57 33.62
C THR A 209 10.46 -22.67 32.66
N ALA A 210 9.58 -22.34 31.72
CA ALA A 210 9.10 -23.27 30.71
C ALA A 210 10.22 -23.76 29.78
N LEU A 211 11.06 -22.84 29.26
CA LEU A 211 12.23 -23.18 28.45
C LEU A 211 13.20 -24.10 29.22
N GLY A 212 13.59 -23.73 30.45
CA GLY A 212 14.47 -24.56 31.29
C GLY A 212 13.88 -25.92 31.69
N CYS A 213 12.56 -26.10 31.60
CA CYS A 213 11.90 -27.41 31.71
C CYS A 213 11.93 -28.19 30.39
N TYR A 214 11.63 -27.56 29.24
CA TYR A 214 11.71 -28.21 27.93
C TYR A 214 13.15 -28.61 27.55
N GLU A 215 14.14 -27.79 27.87
CA GLU A 215 15.56 -28.10 27.68
C GLU A 215 15.96 -29.37 28.43
N LYS A 216 15.49 -29.56 29.67
CA LYS A 216 15.72 -30.78 30.44
C LYS A 216 14.99 -31.99 29.85
N ALA A 217 13.74 -31.85 29.43
CA ALA A 217 13.02 -32.91 28.73
C ALA A 217 13.74 -33.35 27.44
N ALA A 218 14.31 -32.39 26.70
CA ALA A 218 15.10 -32.61 25.49
C ALA A 218 16.54 -33.12 25.76
N LEU A 219 17.11 -32.87 26.95
CA LEU A 219 18.40 -33.41 27.38
C LEU A 219 18.27 -34.90 27.74
N GLU A 220 17.30 -35.23 28.60
CA GLU A 220 17.05 -36.61 29.05
C GLU A 220 16.47 -37.48 27.91
N ARG A 221 15.74 -36.87 26.96
CA ARG A 221 15.27 -37.55 25.74
C ARG A 221 15.50 -36.66 24.50
N PRO A 222 16.66 -36.79 23.82
CA PRO A 222 16.99 -36.03 22.60
C PRO A 222 16.05 -36.22 21.39
N MET A 223 15.11 -37.18 21.47
CA MET A 223 14.05 -37.44 20.48
C MET A 223 12.65 -37.04 20.98
N TYR A 224 12.54 -35.99 21.80
CA TYR A 224 11.27 -35.41 22.28
C TYR A 224 10.86 -34.23 21.38
N ALA A 225 10.24 -34.52 20.22
CA ALA A 225 9.95 -33.52 19.19
C ALA A 225 9.05 -32.38 19.69
N GLU A 226 8.09 -32.68 20.56
CA GLU A 226 7.13 -31.76 21.15
C GLU A 226 7.81 -30.69 22.02
N ALA A 227 8.88 -31.05 22.73
CA ALA A 227 9.64 -30.11 23.55
C ALA A 227 10.31 -29.04 22.67
N TYR A 228 10.98 -29.47 21.59
CA TYR A 228 11.56 -28.54 20.60
C TYR A 228 10.49 -27.68 19.92
N CYS A 229 9.31 -28.23 19.58
CA CYS A 229 8.22 -27.44 19.02
C CYS A 229 7.75 -26.34 19.98
N ASN A 230 7.54 -26.66 21.26
CA ASN A 230 7.05 -25.71 22.25
C ASN A 230 8.12 -24.65 22.62
N MET A 231 9.41 -25.03 22.67
CA MET A 231 10.51 -24.06 22.75
C MET A 231 10.46 -23.07 21.59
N GLY A 232 10.30 -23.56 20.35
CA GLY A 232 10.21 -22.72 19.17
C GLY A 232 9.03 -21.73 19.21
N VAL A 233 7.88 -22.15 19.76
CA VAL A 233 6.71 -21.27 19.96
C VAL A 233 7.04 -20.15 20.95
N ILE A 234 7.73 -20.45 22.05
CA ILE A 234 8.15 -19.43 23.03
C ILE A 234 9.14 -18.44 22.41
N TYR A 235 10.17 -18.90 21.70
CA TYR A 235 11.14 -18.02 21.02
C TYR A 235 10.46 -17.13 19.98
N LYS A 236 9.55 -17.67 19.16
CA LYS A 236 8.78 -16.88 18.19
C LYS A 236 7.94 -15.80 18.88
N ASN A 237 7.26 -16.14 19.97
CA ASN A 237 6.47 -15.19 20.75
C ASN A 237 7.31 -14.13 21.47
N ARG A 238 8.63 -14.34 21.62
CA ARG A 238 9.62 -13.37 22.10
C ARG A 238 10.23 -12.50 20.98
N GLY A 239 9.93 -12.78 19.71
CA GLY A 239 10.57 -12.14 18.56
C GLY A 239 11.96 -12.69 18.20
N ASP A 240 12.41 -13.75 18.87
CA ASP A 240 13.64 -14.48 18.54
C ASP A 240 13.30 -15.55 17.48
N LEU A 241 13.21 -15.09 16.23
CA LEU A 241 12.81 -15.92 15.10
C LEU A 241 13.91 -16.91 14.72
N GLU A 242 15.17 -16.50 14.90
CA GLU A 242 16.37 -17.28 14.63
C GLU A 242 16.47 -18.50 15.56
N SER A 243 16.28 -18.34 16.88
CA SER A 243 16.20 -19.48 17.82
C SER A 243 14.93 -20.31 17.61
N ALA A 244 13.81 -19.69 17.24
CA ALA A 244 12.57 -20.41 16.93
C ALA A 244 12.75 -21.36 15.74
N ILE A 245 13.34 -20.87 14.65
CA ILE A 245 13.69 -21.65 13.46
C ILE A 245 14.61 -22.82 13.81
N ALA A 246 15.66 -22.60 14.60
CA ALA A 246 16.56 -23.68 15.03
C ALA A 246 15.82 -24.77 15.85
N CYS A 247 14.86 -24.38 16.68
CA CYS A 247 14.01 -25.31 17.43
C CYS A 247 13.07 -26.11 16.50
N TYR A 248 12.44 -25.47 15.51
CA TYR A 248 11.59 -26.17 14.54
C TYR A 248 12.38 -27.09 13.61
N GLU A 249 13.58 -26.70 13.15
CA GLU A 249 14.46 -27.57 12.37
C GLU A 249 14.87 -28.81 13.16
N ARG A 250 15.14 -28.67 14.46
CA ARG A 250 15.44 -29.81 15.34
C ARG A 250 14.21 -30.68 15.63
N CYS A 251 13.03 -30.08 15.78
CA CYS A 251 11.76 -30.80 15.86
C CYS A 251 11.52 -31.66 14.61
N LEU A 252 11.65 -31.07 13.42
CA LEU A 252 11.41 -31.72 12.13
C LEU A 252 12.51 -32.74 11.77
N ALA A 253 13.74 -32.58 12.28
CA ALA A 253 14.78 -33.60 12.17
C ALA A 253 14.47 -34.87 13.00
N VAL A 254 13.73 -34.73 14.12
CA VAL A 254 13.25 -35.86 14.93
C VAL A 254 11.95 -36.44 14.38
N SER A 255 11.03 -35.59 13.90
CA SER A 255 9.73 -35.99 13.36
C SER A 255 9.39 -35.18 12.09
N PRO A 256 9.76 -35.67 10.90
CA PRO A 256 9.56 -34.95 9.63
C PRO A 256 8.10 -34.66 9.26
N ASN A 257 7.14 -35.35 9.89
CA ASN A 257 5.70 -35.20 9.66
C ASN A 257 4.99 -34.44 10.80
N PHE A 258 5.73 -33.65 11.59
CA PHE A 258 5.16 -32.82 12.65
C PHE A 258 4.54 -31.54 12.06
N GLU A 259 3.34 -31.65 11.49
CA GLU A 259 2.68 -30.56 10.72
C GLU A 259 2.55 -29.23 11.48
N ILE A 260 2.37 -29.26 12.80
CA ILE A 260 2.34 -28.06 13.65
C ILE A 260 3.68 -27.30 13.59
N ALA A 261 4.81 -28.01 13.56
CA ALA A 261 6.14 -27.42 13.45
C ALA A 261 6.41 -26.94 12.02
N LYS A 262 5.92 -27.62 10.98
CA LYS A 262 5.99 -27.10 9.59
C LYS A 262 5.25 -25.78 9.45
N ASN A 263 4.04 -25.69 10.00
CA ASN A 263 3.24 -24.46 9.98
C ASN A 263 3.92 -23.33 10.77
N ASN A 264 4.37 -23.59 12.00
CA ASN A 264 5.06 -22.59 12.81
C ASN A 264 6.42 -22.16 12.19
N MET A 265 7.13 -23.06 11.51
CA MET A 265 8.33 -22.78 10.74
C MET A 265 8.04 -21.87 9.54
N ALA A 266 6.95 -22.13 8.80
CA ALA A 266 6.54 -21.26 7.69
C ALA A 266 6.18 -19.84 8.16
N ILE A 267 5.50 -19.72 9.31
CA ILE A 267 5.20 -18.41 9.94
C ILE A 267 6.52 -17.71 10.33
N ALA A 268 7.38 -18.34 11.13
CA ALA A 268 8.62 -17.72 11.62
C ALA A 268 9.59 -17.31 10.48
N LEU A 269 9.63 -18.09 9.39
CA LEU A 269 10.38 -17.72 8.17
C LEU A 269 9.76 -16.54 7.43
N THR A 270 8.44 -16.37 7.46
CA THR A 270 7.74 -15.23 6.86
C THR A 270 7.93 -13.96 7.68
N ASP A 271 7.90 -14.07 9.02
CA ASP A 271 8.24 -12.99 9.94
C ASP A 271 9.70 -12.53 9.71
N LEU A 272 10.64 -13.47 9.63
CA LEU A 272 12.07 -13.19 9.42
C LEU A 272 12.35 -12.62 8.03
N GLY A 273 11.70 -13.14 6.99
CA GLY A 273 11.76 -12.58 5.64
C GLY A 273 11.28 -11.13 5.59
N THR A 274 10.26 -10.79 6.39
CA THR A 274 9.71 -9.43 6.47
C THR A 274 10.62 -8.48 7.24
N LYS A 275 11.20 -8.92 8.36
CA LYS A 275 12.26 -8.20 9.09
C LYS A 275 13.43 -7.84 8.17
N VAL A 276 14.01 -8.84 7.49
CA VAL A 276 15.19 -8.65 6.62
C VAL A 276 14.87 -7.81 5.37
N LYS A 277 13.65 -7.90 4.84
CA LYS A 277 13.19 -7.01 3.76
C LYS A 277 13.12 -5.55 4.21
N LEU A 278 12.62 -5.28 5.43
CA LEU A 278 12.56 -3.94 6.02
C LEU A 278 13.94 -3.38 6.39
N GLU A 279 14.89 -4.25 6.75
CA GLU A 279 16.31 -3.89 6.92
C GLU A 279 17.02 -3.58 5.58
N GLY A 280 16.40 -3.92 4.44
CA GLY A 280 16.79 -3.50 3.09
C GLY A 280 17.18 -4.63 2.13
N ASP A 281 17.36 -5.88 2.60
CA ASP A 281 17.68 -7.01 1.71
C ASP A 281 16.42 -7.74 1.24
N ILE A 282 15.82 -7.17 0.20
CA ILE A 282 14.65 -7.74 -0.48
C ILE A 282 14.96 -9.13 -1.07
N ASN A 283 16.20 -9.41 -1.49
CA ASN A 283 16.56 -10.71 -2.08
C ASN A 283 16.58 -11.81 -1.03
N GLN A 284 17.16 -11.53 0.15
CA GLN A 284 17.17 -12.47 1.27
C GLN A 284 15.76 -12.64 1.87
N GLY A 285 14.94 -11.57 1.92
CA GLY A 285 13.52 -11.67 2.24
C GLY A 285 12.77 -12.63 1.31
N VAL A 286 12.95 -12.48 -0.02
CA VAL A 286 12.41 -13.39 -1.04
C VAL A 286 12.88 -14.84 -0.86
N ALA A 287 14.13 -15.07 -0.42
CA ALA A 287 14.63 -16.40 -0.13
C ALA A 287 13.92 -17.04 1.08
N TYR A 288 13.68 -16.27 2.15
CA TYR A 288 12.95 -16.75 3.34
C TYR A 288 11.47 -17.03 3.04
N TYR A 289 10.76 -16.18 2.29
CA TYR A 289 9.37 -16.46 1.87
C TYR A 289 9.26 -17.74 1.04
N LYS A 290 10.22 -18.02 0.16
CA LYS A 290 10.29 -19.30 -0.58
C LYS A 290 10.59 -20.49 0.33
N LYS A 291 11.46 -20.33 1.35
CA LYS A 291 11.71 -21.36 2.36
C LYS A 291 10.44 -21.63 3.19
N ALA A 292 9.63 -20.61 3.50
CA ALA A 292 8.35 -20.78 4.19
C ALA A 292 7.37 -21.64 3.37
N LEU A 293 7.23 -21.34 2.06
CA LEU A 293 6.36 -22.10 1.14
C LEU A 293 6.83 -23.55 0.89
N TYR A 294 8.06 -23.92 1.25
CA TYR A 294 8.49 -25.32 1.26
C TYR A 294 7.88 -26.11 2.44
N TYR A 295 7.65 -25.48 3.59
CA TYR A 295 7.03 -26.13 4.76
C TYR A 295 5.50 -26.06 4.74
N ASN A 296 4.91 -24.96 4.25
CA ASN A 296 3.48 -24.85 3.96
C ASN A 296 3.27 -24.19 2.60
N TRP A 297 2.99 -25.02 1.59
CA TRP A 297 2.84 -24.62 0.18
C TRP A 297 1.58 -23.80 -0.12
N HIS A 298 0.61 -23.73 0.79
CA HIS A 298 -0.63 -22.96 0.67
C HIS A 298 -0.72 -21.82 1.69
N TYR A 299 0.41 -21.36 2.23
CA TYR A 299 0.43 -20.27 3.22
C TYR A 299 0.31 -18.90 2.56
N ALA A 300 -0.91 -18.36 2.56
CA ALA A 300 -1.26 -17.13 1.84
C ALA A 300 -0.44 -15.89 2.25
N ASP A 301 -0.08 -15.73 3.54
CA ASP A 301 0.69 -14.55 3.98
C ASP A 301 2.11 -14.55 3.41
N ALA A 302 2.73 -15.72 3.27
CA ALA A 302 4.03 -15.86 2.61
C ALA A 302 3.93 -15.54 1.11
N MET A 303 2.82 -15.92 0.45
CA MET A 303 2.55 -15.56 -0.94
C MET A 303 2.32 -14.06 -1.10
N TYR A 304 1.49 -13.45 -0.26
CA TYR A 304 1.23 -12.01 -0.27
C TYR A 304 2.54 -11.21 -0.11
N ASN A 305 3.35 -11.52 0.91
CA ASN A 305 4.60 -10.82 1.14
C ASN A 305 5.64 -11.05 0.03
N LEU A 306 5.66 -12.24 -0.59
CA LEU A 306 6.45 -12.52 -1.78
C LEU A 306 5.97 -11.73 -3.01
N GLY A 307 4.66 -11.52 -3.14
CA GLY A 307 4.05 -10.63 -4.14
C GLY A 307 4.45 -9.17 -3.93
N VAL A 308 4.41 -8.67 -2.69
CA VAL A 308 4.89 -7.33 -2.32
C VAL A 308 6.37 -7.16 -2.66
N ALA A 309 7.22 -8.11 -2.26
CA ALA A 309 8.65 -8.06 -2.56
C ALA A 309 8.94 -8.09 -4.07
N TYR A 310 8.19 -8.86 -4.87
CA TYR A 310 8.32 -8.79 -6.33
C TYR A 310 7.80 -7.49 -6.93
N GLY A 311 6.78 -6.85 -6.33
CA GLY A 311 6.34 -5.51 -6.71
C GLY A 311 7.43 -4.46 -6.48
N GLU A 312 8.08 -4.48 -5.31
CA GLU A 312 9.23 -3.62 -4.97
C GLU A 312 10.43 -3.85 -5.92
N MET A 313 10.62 -5.08 -6.41
CA MET A 313 11.61 -5.40 -7.44
C MET A 313 11.17 -5.04 -8.88
N LEU A 314 10.00 -4.43 -9.09
CA LEU A 314 9.36 -4.17 -10.39
C LEU A 314 9.11 -5.44 -11.25
N LYS A 315 9.11 -6.63 -10.62
CA LYS A 315 8.88 -7.94 -11.25
C LYS A 315 7.38 -8.25 -11.25
N PHE A 316 6.60 -7.36 -11.84
CA PHE A 316 5.13 -7.33 -11.75
C PHE A 316 4.46 -8.65 -12.16
N ASP A 317 4.98 -9.39 -13.14
CA ASP A 317 4.42 -10.69 -13.56
C ASP A 317 4.51 -11.75 -12.45
N MET A 318 5.59 -11.75 -11.66
CA MET A 318 5.71 -12.61 -10.47
C MET A 318 4.82 -12.11 -9.33
N ALA A 319 4.68 -10.78 -9.17
CA ALA A 319 3.81 -10.20 -8.15
C ALA A 319 2.33 -10.55 -8.40
N ILE A 320 1.87 -10.47 -9.64
CA ILE A 320 0.53 -10.89 -10.07
C ILE A 320 0.26 -12.33 -9.66
N VAL A 321 1.12 -13.27 -10.05
CA VAL A 321 0.95 -14.70 -9.73
C VAL A 321 0.87 -14.93 -8.23
N PHE A 322 1.72 -14.29 -7.43
CA PHE A 322 1.71 -14.50 -5.98
C PHE A 322 0.53 -13.81 -5.26
N TYR A 323 0.01 -12.69 -5.77
CA TYR A 323 -1.24 -12.11 -5.27
C TYR A 323 -2.48 -12.93 -5.65
N GLU A 324 -2.54 -13.43 -6.89
CA GLU A 324 -3.63 -14.31 -7.35
C GLU A 324 -3.66 -15.62 -6.53
N LEU A 325 -2.50 -16.21 -6.23
CA LEU A 325 -2.39 -17.37 -5.33
C LEU A 325 -2.73 -17.04 -3.87
N ALA A 326 -2.25 -15.90 -3.33
CA ALA A 326 -2.58 -15.49 -1.96
C ALA A 326 -4.10 -15.32 -1.75
N PHE A 327 -4.78 -14.69 -2.71
CA PHE A 327 -6.22 -14.52 -2.69
C PHE A 327 -6.99 -15.83 -2.92
N HIS A 328 -6.44 -16.76 -3.72
CA HIS A 328 -7.02 -18.09 -3.93
C HIS A 328 -7.03 -18.93 -2.65
N PHE A 329 -5.92 -18.98 -1.90
CA PHE A 329 -5.84 -19.74 -0.64
C PHE A 329 -6.41 -18.98 0.57
N ASN A 330 -6.49 -17.65 0.51
CA ASN A 330 -7.15 -16.82 1.52
C ASN A 330 -7.97 -15.68 0.89
N PRO A 331 -9.27 -15.90 0.62
CA PRO A 331 -10.18 -14.86 0.13
C PRO A 331 -10.37 -13.66 1.10
N HIS A 332 -9.86 -13.74 2.33
CA HIS A 332 -9.84 -12.63 3.28
C HIS A 332 -8.64 -11.69 3.08
N CYS A 333 -7.67 -12.03 2.23
CA CYS A 333 -6.52 -11.18 1.90
C CYS A 333 -6.91 -10.10 0.86
N ALA A 334 -7.76 -9.15 1.28
CA ALA A 334 -8.20 -8.02 0.46
C ALA A 334 -7.01 -7.16 -0.01
N GLU A 335 -5.94 -7.10 0.79
CA GLU A 335 -4.69 -6.41 0.51
C GLU A 335 -3.98 -6.97 -0.75
N ALA A 336 -3.97 -8.30 -0.94
CA ALA A 336 -3.41 -8.92 -2.14
C ALA A 336 -4.18 -8.49 -3.39
N CYS A 337 -5.51 -8.55 -3.34
CA CYS A 337 -6.36 -8.19 -4.46
C CYS A 337 -6.34 -6.68 -4.75
N ASN A 338 -6.15 -5.83 -3.72
CA ASN A 338 -5.95 -4.40 -3.90
C ASN A 338 -4.65 -4.11 -4.65
N ASN A 339 -3.55 -4.73 -4.23
CA ASN A 339 -2.25 -4.53 -4.87
C ASN A 339 -2.22 -5.11 -6.29
N LEU A 340 -2.95 -6.21 -6.53
CA LEU A 340 -3.21 -6.77 -7.86
C LEU A 340 -3.99 -5.78 -8.75
N GLY A 341 -5.06 -5.16 -8.22
CA GLY A 341 -5.81 -4.11 -8.90
C GLY A 341 -4.96 -2.88 -9.22
N VAL A 342 -4.03 -2.50 -8.33
CA VAL A 342 -3.06 -1.41 -8.58
C VAL A 342 -2.10 -1.79 -9.71
N ILE A 343 -1.58 -3.02 -9.74
CA ILE A 343 -0.70 -3.48 -10.84
C ILE A 343 -1.45 -3.58 -12.17
N TYR A 344 -2.71 -4.02 -12.20
CA TYR A 344 -3.51 -4.05 -13.44
C TYR A 344 -3.87 -2.64 -13.94
N LYS A 345 -4.19 -1.71 -13.03
CA LYS A 345 -4.31 -0.26 -13.29
C LYS A 345 -3.02 0.27 -13.94
N ASP A 346 -1.89 0.08 -13.26
CA ASP A 346 -0.56 0.51 -13.70
C ASP A 346 0.02 -0.29 -14.89
N ARG A 347 -0.78 -1.21 -15.47
CA ARG A 347 -0.49 -1.93 -16.72
C ARG A 347 -1.49 -1.65 -17.84
N ASP A 348 -2.28 -0.58 -17.72
CA ASP A 348 -3.29 -0.16 -18.72
C ASP A 348 -4.45 -1.19 -18.88
N ASN A 349 -4.59 -2.14 -17.95
CA ASN A 349 -5.63 -3.17 -17.95
C ASN A 349 -6.74 -2.80 -16.96
N LEU A 350 -7.51 -1.77 -17.32
CA LEU A 350 -8.54 -1.18 -16.48
C LEU A 350 -9.67 -2.15 -16.13
N ASP A 351 -10.04 -3.03 -17.06
CA ASP A 351 -11.14 -3.97 -16.83
C ASP A 351 -10.77 -5.01 -15.77
N LYS A 352 -9.54 -5.58 -15.82
CA LYS A 352 -9.03 -6.41 -14.72
C LYS A 352 -8.87 -5.64 -13.40
N ALA A 353 -8.52 -4.35 -13.45
CA ALA A 353 -8.45 -3.52 -12.24
C ALA A 353 -9.85 -3.36 -11.61
N VAL A 354 -10.88 -3.11 -12.42
CA VAL A 354 -12.29 -3.09 -11.98
C VAL A 354 -12.70 -4.46 -11.43
N GLU A 355 -12.39 -5.57 -12.12
CA GLU A 355 -12.66 -6.93 -11.64
C GLU A 355 -12.05 -7.18 -10.26
N CYS A 356 -10.79 -6.78 -10.02
CA CYS A 356 -10.13 -6.93 -8.73
C CYS A 356 -10.84 -6.13 -7.62
N TYR A 357 -11.04 -4.82 -7.79
CA TYR A 357 -11.66 -4.02 -6.74
C TYR A 357 -13.15 -4.35 -6.53
N GLN A 358 -13.86 -4.75 -7.59
CA GLN A 358 -15.25 -5.22 -7.49
C GLN A 358 -15.32 -6.61 -6.82
N ALA A 359 -14.33 -7.49 -7.03
CA ALA A 359 -14.21 -8.74 -6.28
C ALA A 359 -13.96 -8.49 -4.79
N ILE A 360 -13.12 -7.50 -4.43
CA ILE A 360 -12.96 -7.05 -3.03
C ILE A 360 -14.30 -6.55 -2.48
N PHE A 361 -14.98 -5.62 -3.17
CA PHE A 361 -16.26 -5.08 -2.71
C PHE A 361 -17.30 -6.19 -2.49
N ASN A 362 -17.42 -7.11 -3.46
CA ASN A 362 -18.34 -8.24 -3.38
C ASN A 362 -17.96 -9.21 -2.23
N ALA A 363 -16.67 -9.48 -2.01
CA ALA A 363 -16.20 -10.32 -0.91
C ALA A 363 -16.41 -9.67 0.47
N CYS A 364 -16.10 -8.37 0.61
CA CYS A 364 -16.35 -7.60 1.82
C CYS A 364 -17.84 -7.58 2.20
N MET A 365 -18.73 -7.48 1.21
CA MET A 365 -20.19 -7.53 1.40
C MET A 365 -20.73 -8.94 1.65
N ALA A 366 -20.23 -9.96 0.97
CA ALA A 366 -20.74 -11.34 1.08
C ALA A 366 -20.21 -12.11 2.31
N LEU A 367 -19.02 -11.75 2.80
CA LEU A 367 -18.30 -12.47 3.86
C LEU A 367 -18.14 -11.63 5.15
N SER A 368 -18.70 -10.41 5.19
CA SER A 368 -18.57 -9.44 6.30
C SER A 368 -17.13 -9.04 6.64
N ILE A 369 -16.19 -9.22 5.71
CA ILE A 369 -14.76 -8.95 5.90
C ILE A 369 -14.50 -7.46 5.67
N LYS A 370 -14.12 -6.72 6.72
CA LYS A 370 -13.77 -5.28 6.62
C LYS A 370 -14.72 -4.51 5.67
N PRO A 371 -16.03 -4.37 5.99
CA PRO A 371 -17.00 -3.69 5.11
C PRO A 371 -16.61 -2.24 4.77
N ASN A 372 -15.64 -1.68 5.47
CA ASN A 372 -15.10 -0.34 5.33
C ASN A 372 -13.67 -0.31 4.72
N PHE A 373 -13.31 -1.20 3.79
CA PHE A 373 -12.00 -1.14 3.10
C PHE A 373 -11.92 0.01 2.07
N SER A 374 -11.88 1.23 2.61
CA SER A 374 -11.94 2.51 1.90
C SER A 374 -10.89 2.68 0.79
N GLN A 375 -9.72 2.05 0.92
CA GLN A 375 -8.66 2.11 -0.10
C GLN A 375 -9.09 1.51 -1.45
N SER A 376 -9.74 0.33 -1.48
CA SER A 376 -10.19 -0.26 -2.76
C SER A 376 -11.34 0.54 -3.38
N LEU A 377 -12.22 1.11 -2.56
CA LEU A 377 -13.31 1.98 -3.00
C LEU A 377 -12.78 3.28 -3.63
N ASN A 378 -11.77 3.91 -3.03
CA ASN A 378 -11.05 5.03 -3.63
C ASN A 378 -10.37 4.63 -4.95
N ASN A 379 -9.61 3.53 -4.96
CA ASN A 379 -8.91 3.05 -6.14
C ASN A 379 -9.84 2.67 -7.31
N LEU A 380 -10.99 2.05 -7.02
CA LEU A 380 -12.02 1.75 -8.02
C LEU A 380 -12.66 3.03 -8.56
N GLY A 381 -12.91 4.01 -7.69
CA GLY A 381 -13.39 5.33 -8.10
C GLY A 381 -12.42 6.03 -9.05
N VAL A 382 -11.12 6.04 -8.72
CA VAL A 382 -10.06 6.55 -9.60
C VAL A 382 -10.07 5.82 -10.96
N VAL A 383 -10.20 4.49 -10.98
CA VAL A 383 -10.31 3.73 -12.25
C VAL A 383 -11.58 4.07 -13.04
N TYR A 384 -12.72 4.34 -12.38
CA TYR A 384 -13.93 4.80 -13.07
C TYR A 384 -13.79 6.22 -13.63
N THR A 385 -13.12 7.14 -12.93
CA THR A 385 -12.80 8.48 -13.46
C THR A 385 -11.94 8.40 -14.72
N VAL A 386 -10.99 7.47 -14.70
CA VAL A 386 -10.09 7.16 -15.81
C VAL A 386 -10.87 6.62 -17.01
N GLN A 387 -11.83 5.72 -16.79
CA GLN A 387 -12.78 5.24 -17.80
C GLN A 387 -13.85 6.27 -18.22
N GLY A 388 -13.83 7.50 -17.67
CA GLY A 388 -14.82 8.56 -17.97
C GLY A 388 -16.19 8.36 -17.29
N LYS A 389 -16.35 7.33 -16.46
CA LYS A 389 -17.59 6.96 -15.75
C LYS A 389 -17.75 7.80 -14.47
N MET A 390 -17.87 9.12 -14.62
CA MET A 390 -17.76 10.08 -13.50
C MET A 390 -18.81 9.84 -12.39
N ASP A 391 -20.06 9.49 -12.73
CA ASP A 391 -21.09 9.18 -11.71
C ASP A 391 -20.82 7.85 -10.96
N ALA A 392 -20.17 6.88 -11.62
CA ALA A 392 -19.74 5.64 -10.96
C ALA A 392 -18.53 5.90 -10.05
N ALA A 393 -17.59 6.75 -10.50
CA ALA A 393 -16.46 7.21 -9.70
C ALA A 393 -16.93 7.93 -8.43
N ALA A 394 -17.90 8.84 -8.58
CA ALA A 394 -18.59 9.52 -7.49
C ALA A 394 -19.06 8.52 -6.43
N SER A 395 -19.95 7.60 -6.81
CA SER A 395 -20.55 6.65 -5.87
C SER A 395 -19.54 5.72 -5.17
N MET A 396 -18.35 5.47 -5.75
CA MET A 396 -17.34 4.65 -5.09
C MET A 396 -16.52 5.41 -4.06
N ILE A 397 -16.06 6.64 -4.36
CA ILE A 397 -15.23 7.40 -3.42
C ILE A 397 -16.11 8.01 -2.31
N GLU A 398 -17.40 8.29 -2.56
CA GLU A 398 -18.40 8.59 -1.51
C GLU A 398 -18.44 7.47 -0.46
N LYS A 399 -18.53 6.21 -0.92
CA LYS A 399 -18.49 5.03 -0.05
C LYS A 399 -17.15 4.88 0.65
N ALA A 400 -16.03 5.27 0.01
CA ALA A 400 -14.72 5.29 0.67
C ALA A 400 -14.67 6.26 1.86
N ILE A 401 -15.27 7.44 1.74
CA ILE A 401 -15.36 8.44 2.82
C ILE A 401 -16.34 8.00 3.91
N ILE A 402 -17.52 7.48 3.54
CA ILE A 402 -18.49 6.93 4.51
C ILE A 402 -17.87 5.75 5.29
N ALA A 403 -17.07 4.92 4.61
CA ALA A 403 -16.30 3.84 5.23
C ALA A 403 -15.19 4.35 6.17
N ASN A 404 -14.49 5.44 5.82
CA ASN A 404 -13.45 6.02 6.64
C ASN A 404 -13.35 7.57 6.48
N PRO A 405 -14.01 8.34 7.36
CA PRO A 405 -13.99 9.81 7.32
C PRO A 405 -12.62 10.47 7.60
N THR A 406 -11.58 9.69 7.98
CA THR A 406 -10.21 10.21 8.11
C THR A 406 -9.28 9.78 6.98
N TYR A 407 -9.81 9.17 5.90
CA TYR A 407 -9.02 8.82 4.72
C TYR A 407 -8.83 10.02 3.80
N ALA A 408 -7.82 10.85 4.10
CA ALA A 408 -7.53 12.11 3.40
C ALA A 408 -7.48 11.98 1.86
N GLU A 409 -6.92 10.89 1.33
CA GLU A 409 -6.79 10.66 -0.12
C GLU A 409 -8.13 10.64 -0.85
N ALA A 410 -9.19 10.10 -0.23
CA ALA A 410 -10.52 10.04 -0.83
C ALA A 410 -11.13 11.44 -1.05
N TYR A 411 -10.87 12.38 -0.13
CA TYR A 411 -11.29 13.79 -0.26
C TYR A 411 -10.61 14.48 -1.45
N ASN A 412 -9.36 14.11 -1.78
CA ASN A 412 -8.67 14.63 -2.97
C ASN A 412 -9.31 14.14 -4.28
N ASN A 413 -9.91 12.94 -4.34
CA ASN A 413 -10.19 12.25 -5.61
C ASN A 413 -11.64 12.34 -6.15
N LEU A 414 -12.62 12.73 -5.33
CA LEU A 414 -14.07 12.55 -5.57
C LEU A 414 -14.76 13.68 -6.40
N ALA A 415 -16.03 13.47 -6.80
CA ALA A 415 -17.08 14.45 -7.18
C ALA A 415 -18.45 13.95 -6.73
N VAL A 416 -19.44 14.83 -6.54
CA VAL A 416 -20.86 14.46 -6.46
C VAL A 416 -21.60 14.83 -7.76
N SER A 417 -22.60 14.02 -8.10
CA SER A 417 -23.57 14.27 -9.16
C SER A 417 -24.98 14.19 -8.57
N SER A 418 -25.50 15.32 -8.08
CA SER A 418 -26.84 15.43 -7.48
C SER A 418 -27.72 16.39 -8.27
N THR A 419 -28.76 15.85 -8.90
CA THR A 419 -29.82 16.62 -9.60
C THR A 419 -30.95 17.05 -8.65
N GLN A 420 -30.65 17.16 -7.36
CA GLN A 420 -31.56 17.62 -6.31
C GLN A 420 -30.80 18.58 -5.38
N GLY A 421 -31.51 19.61 -4.90
CA GLY A 421 -30.96 20.64 -4.00
C GLY A 421 -30.57 20.10 -2.61
N PRO A 422 -30.13 20.98 -1.69
CA PRO A 422 -29.57 20.58 -0.40
C PRO A 422 -30.56 19.72 0.41
N LEU A 423 -30.31 18.42 0.41
CA LEU A 423 -31.16 17.44 1.07
C LEU A 423 -30.80 17.41 2.57
N ILE A 424 -31.60 18.08 3.39
CA ILE A 424 -31.53 17.98 4.84
C ILE A 424 -32.01 16.58 5.23
N ILE A 425 -31.09 15.61 5.30
CA ILE A 425 -31.38 14.29 5.85
C ILE A 425 -31.27 14.39 7.37
N ASP A 426 -32.40 14.71 8.02
CA ASP A 426 -32.50 14.68 9.47
C ASP A 426 -32.49 13.23 9.99
N ILE A 427 -31.30 12.72 10.28
CA ILE A 427 -31.09 11.56 11.14
C ILE A 427 -30.30 12.05 12.36
N GLY A 428 -30.94 11.99 13.53
CA GLY A 428 -30.40 12.58 14.76
C GLY A 428 -28.98 12.11 15.09
N LYS A 429 -28.08 13.07 15.39
CA LYS A 429 -26.60 12.95 15.42
C LYS A 429 -25.97 12.90 14.02
N GLY A 430 -26.21 13.96 13.24
CA GLY A 430 -25.72 14.06 11.87
C GLY A 430 -24.21 14.31 11.74
N VAL A 431 -23.69 13.99 10.55
CA VAL A 431 -22.44 14.51 10.02
C VAL A 431 -22.75 15.02 8.60
N ILE A 432 -22.57 16.31 8.36
CA ILE A 432 -22.63 16.88 7.01
C ILE A 432 -21.24 16.69 6.41
N VAL A 433 -21.10 15.81 5.42
CA VAL A 433 -19.81 15.48 4.79
C VAL A 433 -19.75 16.04 3.37
N GLU A 434 -19.17 17.23 3.26
CA GLU A 434 -18.67 17.80 2.01
C GLU A 434 -17.43 18.68 2.31
N PRO A 435 -16.56 18.98 1.33
CA PRO A 435 -16.62 18.62 -0.08
C PRO A 435 -15.33 17.92 -0.56
N ILE A 436 -15.09 17.99 -1.87
CA ILE A 436 -14.73 16.84 -2.70
C ILE A 436 -13.91 17.28 -3.96
N GLY A 437 -12.70 16.73 -4.21
CA GLY A 437 -11.65 17.45 -4.96
C GLY A 437 -11.62 17.38 -6.49
N VAL A 438 -10.87 16.40 -7.02
CA VAL A 438 -10.34 16.41 -8.40
C VAL A 438 -11.42 16.29 -9.48
N LEU A 439 -12.44 15.44 -9.29
CA LEU A 439 -13.53 15.35 -10.26
C LEU A 439 -14.40 16.62 -10.25
N TYR A 440 -14.56 17.33 -9.12
CA TYR A 440 -15.28 18.63 -9.13
C TYR A 440 -14.53 19.67 -9.96
N ARG A 441 -13.20 19.74 -9.85
CA ARG A 441 -12.34 20.57 -10.73
C ARG A 441 -12.56 20.20 -12.20
N ASP A 442 -12.43 18.92 -12.53
CA ASP A 442 -12.58 18.44 -13.91
C ASP A 442 -14.01 18.66 -14.45
N ALA A 443 -15.02 18.68 -13.59
CA ALA A 443 -16.42 18.98 -13.92
C ALA A 443 -16.82 20.48 -13.82
N GLY A 444 -15.87 21.39 -13.60
CA GLY A 444 -16.08 22.85 -13.56
C GLY A 444 -16.51 23.46 -12.21
N ASN A 445 -16.74 22.66 -11.17
CA ASN A 445 -17.17 23.11 -9.85
C ASN A 445 -15.97 23.55 -8.98
N ILE A 446 -15.29 24.63 -9.38
CA ILE A 446 -14.01 25.05 -8.78
C ILE A 446 -14.08 25.32 -7.28
N SER A 447 -15.09 26.06 -6.78
CA SER A 447 -15.16 26.41 -5.36
C SER A 447 -15.23 25.18 -4.46
N LEU A 448 -16.12 24.25 -4.79
CA LEU A 448 -16.28 22.99 -4.05
C LEU A 448 -15.02 22.11 -4.13
N ALA A 449 -14.25 22.20 -5.22
CA ALA A 449 -12.95 21.54 -5.33
C ALA A 449 -11.90 22.17 -4.40
N ILE A 450 -11.84 23.49 -4.28
CA ILE A 450 -10.91 24.19 -3.36
C ILE A 450 -11.22 23.80 -1.91
N ASP A 451 -12.49 23.89 -1.51
CA ASP A 451 -12.97 23.52 -0.18
C ASP A 451 -12.62 22.05 0.16
N ALA A 452 -12.55 21.16 -0.84
CA ALA A 452 -12.21 19.76 -0.69
C ALA A 452 -10.78 19.52 -0.26
N TYR A 453 -9.86 20.16 -0.97
CA TYR A 453 -8.45 20.07 -0.66
C TYR A 453 -8.19 20.69 0.70
N GLU A 454 -8.99 21.68 1.14
CA GLU A 454 -8.95 22.16 2.52
C GLU A 454 -9.45 21.13 3.55
N GLN A 455 -10.45 20.30 3.27
CA GLN A 455 -10.79 19.19 4.18
C GLN A 455 -9.67 18.15 4.20
N CYS A 456 -9.12 17.77 3.04
CA CYS A 456 -7.97 16.89 2.95
C CYS A 456 -6.77 17.42 3.78
N LEU A 457 -6.46 18.71 3.68
CA LEU A 457 -5.38 19.38 4.41
C LEU A 457 -5.67 19.64 5.90
N LYS A 458 -6.91 19.47 6.37
CA LYS A 458 -7.23 19.44 7.81
C LYS A 458 -6.99 18.05 8.41
N ILE A 459 -7.08 16.99 7.60
CA ILE A 459 -6.83 15.60 8.01
C ILE A 459 -5.34 15.26 7.87
N ASP A 460 -4.74 15.63 6.74
CA ASP A 460 -3.31 15.47 6.41
C ASP A 460 -2.74 16.82 5.92
N PRO A 461 -2.21 17.66 6.82
CA PRO A 461 -1.67 18.99 6.48
C PRO A 461 -0.49 18.98 5.52
N ASP A 462 0.22 17.85 5.40
CA ASP A 462 1.39 17.66 4.53
C ASP A 462 1.04 16.91 3.23
N SER A 463 -0.26 16.68 2.97
CA SER A 463 -0.77 16.06 1.74
C SER A 463 -0.35 16.85 0.50
N ARG A 464 0.75 16.42 -0.12
CA ARG A 464 1.34 17.04 -1.31
C ARG A 464 0.31 17.23 -2.42
N ASN A 465 -0.43 16.18 -2.75
CA ASN A 465 -1.40 16.19 -3.85
C ASN A 465 -2.52 17.19 -3.61
N ALA A 466 -3.14 17.20 -2.43
CA ALA A 466 -4.21 18.15 -2.11
C ALA A 466 -3.69 19.58 -2.02
N GLY A 467 -2.52 19.80 -1.40
CA GLY A 467 -1.87 21.11 -1.35
C GLY A 467 -1.65 21.72 -2.73
N GLN A 468 -1.11 20.94 -3.67
CA GLN A 468 -0.82 21.39 -5.03
C GLN A 468 -2.09 21.54 -5.88
N ASN A 469 -3.02 20.58 -5.79
CA ASN A 469 -4.31 20.67 -6.47
C ASN A 469 -5.16 21.87 -5.98
N ARG A 470 -5.08 22.24 -4.71
CA ARG A 470 -5.72 23.46 -4.16
C ARG A 470 -5.18 24.72 -4.83
N LEU A 471 -3.86 24.86 -4.87
CA LEU A 471 -3.20 26.02 -5.48
C LEU A 471 -3.57 26.14 -6.95
N LEU A 472 -3.55 25.03 -7.71
CA LEU A 472 -4.02 24.99 -9.09
C LEU A 472 -5.50 25.40 -9.20
N ALA A 473 -6.39 24.82 -8.39
CA ALA A 473 -7.82 25.10 -8.44
C ALA A 473 -8.13 26.59 -8.17
N MET A 474 -7.42 27.22 -7.23
CA MET A 474 -7.60 28.65 -6.91
C MET A 474 -7.28 29.59 -8.10
N ASN A 475 -6.45 29.19 -9.06
CA ASN A 475 -6.16 30.05 -10.22
C ASN A 475 -7.35 30.24 -11.17
N TYR A 476 -8.25 29.25 -11.29
CA TYR A 476 -9.42 29.34 -12.19
C TYR A 476 -10.43 30.42 -11.80
N ILE A 477 -10.42 30.86 -10.53
CA ILE A 477 -11.34 31.89 -10.00
C ILE A 477 -10.61 33.14 -9.47
N ASN A 478 -9.27 33.18 -9.51
CA ASN A 478 -8.52 34.32 -8.99
C ASN A 478 -8.37 35.43 -10.03
N GLU A 479 -9.11 36.52 -9.85
CA GLU A 479 -8.98 37.75 -10.65
C GLU A 479 -7.88 38.70 -10.12
N GLY A 480 -7.19 38.37 -9.02
CA GLY A 480 -6.08 39.18 -8.48
C GLY A 480 -6.51 40.42 -7.69
N HIS A 481 -7.74 40.44 -7.16
CA HIS A 481 -8.24 41.51 -6.29
C HIS A 481 -7.60 41.53 -4.89
N ASP A 482 -6.95 40.43 -4.48
CA ASP A 482 -6.22 40.34 -3.21
C ASP A 482 -5.06 39.32 -3.26
N ASP A 483 -4.26 39.29 -2.19
CA ASP A 483 -3.07 38.46 -2.06
C ASP A 483 -3.33 37.00 -1.61
N LYS A 484 -4.59 36.57 -1.36
CA LYS A 484 -4.86 35.26 -0.72
C LYS A 484 -4.23 34.09 -1.47
N LEU A 485 -4.18 34.16 -2.80
CA LEU A 485 -3.53 33.14 -3.61
C LEU A 485 -2.00 33.17 -3.47
N PHE A 486 -1.37 34.35 -3.45
CA PHE A 486 0.07 34.47 -3.18
C PHE A 486 0.44 33.92 -1.79
N GLU A 487 -0.35 34.26 -0.77
CA GLU A 487 -0.13 33.78 0.60
C GLU A 487 -0.30 32.26 0.71
N ALA A 488 -1.32 31.68 0.07
CA ALA A 488 -1.50 30.23 0.00
C ALA A 488 -0.28 29.52 -0.61
N HIS A 489 0.35 30.08 -1.64
CA HIS A 489 1.60 29.56 -2.21
C HIS A 489 2.77 29.71 -1.24
N ARG A 490 2.92 30.88 -0.61
CA ARG A 490 4.01 31.20 0.33
C ARG A 490 4.02 30.23 1.52
N ASP A 491 2.86 29.97 2.11
CA ASP A 491 2.73 29.05 3.25
C ASP A 491 2.77 27.56 2.86
N TRP A 492 2.41 27.20 1.62
CA TRP A 492 2.69 25.85 1.12
C TRP A 492 4.20 25.65 0.94
N GLY A 493 4.88 26.57 0.25
CA GLY A 493 6.32 26.46 -0.04
C GLY A 493 7.19 26.51 1.23
N ARG A 494 6.85 27.38 2.18
CA ARG A 494 7.49 27.49 3.51
C ARG A 494 7.39 26.18 4.30
N ARG A 495 6.28 25.44 4.21
CA ARG A 495 6.10 24.14 4.86
C ARG A 495 6.78 23.01 4.09
N PHE A 496 6.49 22.88 2.79
CA PHE A 496 7.02 21.82 1.94
C PHE A 496 8.55 21.79 1.90
N MET A 497 9.21 22.95 1.91
CA MET A 497 10.68 23.05 1.94
C MET A 497 11.30 22.39 3.19
N ARG A 498 10.57 22.27 4.32
CA ARG A 498 11.06 21.61 5.55
C ARG A 498 11.22 20.10 5.40
N LEU A 499 10.57 19.48 4.40
CA LEU A 499 10.61 18.04 4.14
C LEU A 499 11.89 17.60 3.38
N TYR A 500 12.68 18.56 2.88
CA TYR A 500 13.83 18.33 2.00
C TYR A 500 15.10 19.01 2.53
N PRO A 501 16.24 18.30 2.62
CA PRO A 501 17.50 18.90 3.03
C PRO A 501 18.00 19.90 1.99
N GLN A 502 18.32 21.11 2.43
CA GLN A 502 18.75 22.23 1.57
C GLN A 502 20.25 22.15 1.26
N ASN A 503 20.63 22.24 -0.01
CA ASN A 503 22.02 22.45 -0.41
C ASN A 503 22.35 23.95 -0.47
N MET A 504 23.41 24.37 0.22
CA MET A 504 23.87 25.77 0.30
C MET A 504 25.22 25.99 -0.40
N SER A 505 25.81 24.96 -0.99
CA SER A 505 27.10 25.00 -1.69
C SER A 505 27.13 24.08 -2.91
N TRP A 506 27.85 24.52 -3.96
CA TRP A 506 27.96 23.86 -5.25
C TRP A 506 29.39 23.99 -5.77
N ASP A 507 29.93 22.92 -6.35
CA ASP A 507 31.31 22.85 -6.86
C ASP A 507 31.44 23.39 -8.31
N ASN A 508 30.39 24.03 -8.82
CA ASN A 508 30.33 24.63 -10.16
C ASN A 508 31.29 25.84 -10.23
N PRO A 509 32.29 25.86 -11.14
CA PRO A 509 33.28 26.92 -11.20
C PRO A 509 32.65 28.24 -11.66
N LYS A 510 32.87 29.32 -10.89
CA LYS A 510 32.33 30.68 -11.12
C LYS A 510 33.09 31.47 -12.21
N ASP A 511 33.34 30.84 -13.35
CA ASP A 511 33.75 31.50 -14.58
C ASP A 511 32.49 32.09 -15.25
N PRO A 512 32.41 33.42 -15.53
CA PRO A 512 31.20 34.01 -16.12
C PRO A 512 30.99 33.70 -17.62
N GLU A 513 32.04 33.33 -18.36
CA GLU A 513 32.03 33.22 -19.84
C GLU A 513 32.02 31.77 -20.34
N ARG A 514 32.40 30.80 -19.51
CA ARG A 514 32.43 29.38 -19.91
C ARG A 514 31.08 28.86 -20.44
N PRO A 515 31.08 27.72 -21.18
CA PRO A 515 29.86 26.96 -21.45
C PRO A 515 29.10 26.59 -20.18
N LEU A 516 27.77 26.66 -20.24
CA LEU A 516 26.86 26.33 -19.16
C LEU A 516 26.22 24.96 -19.38
N VAL A 517 25.89 24.27 -18.30
CA VAL A 517 25.09 23.03 -18.34
C VAL A 517 23.66 23.34 -17.88
N ILE A 518 22.71 23.17 -18.78
CA ILE A 518 21.29 23.51 -18.58
C ILE A 518 20.49 22.21 -18.38
N GLY A 519 19.84 22.07 -17.22
CA GLY A 519 19.07 20.89 -16.85
C GLY A 519 17.56 21.12 -16.94
N TYR A 520 16.86 20.45 -17.84
CA TYR A 520 15.39 20.49 -17.96
C TYR A 520 14.75 19.23 -17.38
N VAL A 521 13.86 19.34 -16.39
CA VAL A 521 13.23 18.18 -15.71
C VAL A 521 11.70 18.17 -15.86
N SER A 522 11.11 17.10 -16.42
CA SER A 522 9.66 17.02 -16.71
C SER A 522 9.15 15.57 -16.80
N PRO A 523 7.93 15.26 -16.33
CA PRO A 523 7.19 14.06 -16.69
C PRO A 523 6.50 14.12 -18.07
N ASP A 524 6.67 15.19 -18.84
CA ASP A 524 5.75 15.60 -19.92
C ASP A 524 6.38 15.66 -21.30
N TYR A 525 7.52 15.02 -21.47
CA TYR A 525 8.18 14.85 -22.76
C TYR A 525 7.44 13.85 -23.68
N PHE A 526 6.11 13.83 -23.66
CA PHE A 526 5.24 13.03 -24.55
C PHE A 526 4.23 13.97 -25.24
N THR A 527 3.30 13.46 -26.05
CA THR A 527 2.31 14.29 -26.75
C THR A 527 1.32 14.94 -25.77
N HIS A 528 1.64 16.17 -25.40
CA HIS A 528 1.01 16.96 -24.35
C HIS A 528 1.36 18.45 -24.53
N SER A 529 0.65 19.40 -23.92
CA SER A 529 0.90 20.85 -24.14
C SER A 529 2.35 21.28 -23.95
N VAL A 530 2.97 20.91 -22.82
CA VAL A 530 4.40 21.17 -22.48
C VAL A 530 5.31 20.94 -23.69
N SER A 531 5.09 19.80 -24.37
CA SER A 531 5.94 19.31 -25.44
C SER A 531 5.99 20.21 -26.67
N TYR A 532 4.91 20.94 -26.98
CA TYR A 532 4.90 21.84 -28.14
C TYR A 532 5.81 23.05 -27.94
N PHE A 533 6.15 23.40 -26.69
CA PHE A 533 6.93 24.60 -26.42
C PHE A 533 8.37 24.32 -25.96
N ILE A 534 8.59 23.25 -25.17
CA ILE A 534 9.94 22.81 -24.81
C ILE A 534 10.75 22.29 -26.01
N GLU A 535 10.10 21.94 -27.13
CA GLU A 535 10.81 21.54 -28.35
C GLU A 535 11.75 22.63 -28.89
N ALA A 536 11.44 23.92 -28.69
CA ALA A 536 12.29 25.02 -29.16
C ALA A 536 13.71 25.00 -28.55
N PRO A 537 13.92 25.15 -27.23
CA PRO A 537 15.26 25.11 -26.64
C PRO A 537 15.97 23.76 -26.86
N LEU A 538 15.25 22.63 -26.79
CA LEU A 538 15.84 21.31 -27.06
C LEU A 538 16.40 21.20 -28.49
N VAL A 539 15.78 21.86 -29.48
CA VAL A 539 16.21 21.88 -30.88
C VAL A 539 17.25 22.96 -31.17
N TYR A 540 17.05 24.19 -30.70
CA TYR A 540 17.76 25.36 -31.21
C TYR A 540 18.97 25.81 -30.38
N HIS A 541 19.13 25.37 -29.12
CA HIS A 541 20.29 25.75 -28.30
C HIS A 541 21.63 25.51 -29.00
N ASP A 542 22.61 26.39 -28.79
CA ASP A 542 24.00 26.10 -29.12
C ASP A 542 24.60 25.18 -28.04
N TYR A 543 24.63 23.87 -28.32
CA TYR A 543 25.16 22.86 -27.39
C TYR A 543 26.68 22.98 -27.16
N GLY A 544 27.39 23.82 -27.92
CA GLY A 544 28.77 24.20 -27.63
C GLY A 544 28.91 25.15 -26.43
N ASN A 545 27.93 26.03 -26.22
CA ASN A 545 27.91 27.02 -25.13
C ASN A 545 26.83 26.76 -24.05
N TYR A 546 25.80 25.97 -24.36
CA TYR A 546 24.65 25.63 -23.52
C TYR A 546 24.36 24.13 -23.63
N LYS A 547 25.12 23.31 -22.90
CA LYS A 547 24.98 21.85 -22.95
C LYS A 547 23.69 21.42 -22.24
N VAL A 548 22.76 20.83 -23.00
CA VAL A 548 21.46 20.39 -22.49
C VAL A 548 21.54 19.02 -21.81
N VAL A 549 20.92 18.90 -20.63
CA VAL A 549 20.62 17.65 -19.93
C VAL A 549 19.11 17.59 -19.68
N VAL A 550 18.49 16.47 -20.03
CA VAL A 550 17.05 16.22 -19.82
C VAL A 550 16.83 15.16 -18.74
N TYR A 551 15.99 15.47 -17.76
CA TYR A 551 15.52 14.55 -16.72
C TYR A 551 14.04 14.21 -16.95
N SER A 552 13.78 13.06 -17.58
CA SER A 552 12.46 12.61 -18.00
C SER A 552 11.77 11.77 -16.91
N ALA A 553 10.73 12.31 -16.28
CA ALA A 553 9.84 11.58 -15.37
C ALA A 553 8.62 10.96 -16.08
N VAL A 554 8.69 10.81 -17.41
CA VAL A 554 7.63 10.26 -18.27
C VAL A 554 7.36 8.79 -17.88
N VAL A 555 6.08 8.46 -17.63
CA VAL A 555 5.65 7.10 -17.25
C VAL A 555 5.71 6.14 -18.43
N LYS A 556 5.22 6.58 -19.59
CA LYS A 556 5.06 5.79 -20.82
C LYS A 556 5.48 6.64 -22.02
N ALA A 557 6.67 6.36 -22.55
CA ALA A 557 7.24 7.12 -23.67
C ALA A 557 6.42 6.92 -24.95
N ASP A 558 6.25 8.00 -25.74
CA ASP A 558 5.58 7.98 -27.03
C ASP A 558 6.54 8.37 -28.18
N ALA A 559 6.00 8.49 -29.40
CA ALA A 559 6.77 8.90 -30.57
C ALA A 559 7.42 10.30 -30.42
N LYS A 560 6.84 11.21 -29.63
CA LYS A 560 7.40 12.52 -29.34
C LYS A 560 8.51 12.44 -28.28
N THR A 561 8.35 11.58 -27.26
CA THR A 561 9.43 11.27 -26.30
C THR A 561 10.67 10.72 -27.00
N ILE A 562 10.48 9.76 -27.90
CA ILE A 562 11.56 9.19 -28.70
C ILE A 562 12.22 10.28 -29.56
N ARG A 563 11.42 11.10 -30.27
CA ARG A 563 11.90 12.23 -31.08
C ARG A 563 12.75 13.23 -30.29
N PHE A 564 12.35 13.58 -29.06
CA PHE A 564 13.13 14.47 -28.20
C PHE A 564 14.42 13.83 -27.72
N ARG A 565 14.38 12.58 -27.26
CA ARG A 565 15.56 11.81 -26.83
C ARG A 565 16.60 11.71 -27.93
N GLU A 566 16.19 11.36 -29.15
CA GLU A 566 17.06 11.29 -30.32
C GLU A 566 17.65 12.65 -30.68
N LYS A 567 16.85 13.72 -30.69
CA LYS A 567 17.32 15.10 -30.97
C LYS A 567 18.38 15.56 -29.97
N VAL A 568 18.12 15.41 -28.67
CA VAL A 568 19.04 15.85 -27.59
C VAL A 568 20.35 15.08 -27.65
N ILE A 569 20.30 13.74 -27.76
CA ILE A 569 21.50 12.90 -27.85
C ILE A 569 22.29 13.23 -29.14
N LYS A 570 21.62 13.42 -30.28
CA LYS A 570 22.26 13.75 -31.56
C LYS A 570 23.00 15.10 -31.55
N LYS A 571 22.55 16.08 -30.74
CA LYS A 571 23.25 17.35 -30.53
C LYS A 571 24.35 17.29 -29.45
N GLY A 572 24.57 16.15 -28.79
CA GLY A 572 25.59 15.96 -27.75
C GLY A 572 25.11 16.24 -26.32
N GLY A 573 23.80 16.37 -26.12
CA GLY A 573 23.18 16.47 -24.79
C GLY A 573 23.02 15.11 -24.11
N MET A 574 22.47 15.13 -22.89
CA MET A 574 22.20 13.92 -22.10
C MET A 574 20.70 13.74 -21.87
N TRP A 575 20.25 12.49 -21.79
CA TRP A 575 18.89 12.13 -21.40
C TRP A 575 18.92 11.10 -20.26
N ARG A 576 18.31 11.43 -19.13
CA ARG A 576 18.14 10.57 -17.96
C ARG A 576 16.65 10.32 -17.73
N ASP A 577 16.24 9.06 -17.67
CA ASP A 577 14.89 8.70 -17.24
C ASP A 577 14.88 8.58 -15.71
N ILE A 578 13.98 9.32 -15.06
CA ILE A 578 13.90 9.50 -13.60
C ILE A 578 12.53 9.14 -13.01
N TYR A 579 11.63 8.55 -13.81
CA TYR A 579 10.34 8.05 -13.30
C TYR A 579 10.58 6.97 -12.22
N GLY A 580 9.83 7.03 -11.12
CA GLY A 580 9.99 6.13 -9.97
C GLY A 580 11.25 6.36 -9.11
N ILE A 581 12.12 7.32 -9.46
CA ILE A 581 13.31 7.63 -8.66
C ILE A 581 12.96 8.67 -7.58
N ASP A 582 13.37 8.40 -6.34
CA ASP A 582 13.26 9.32 -5.21
C ASP A 582 13.90 10.69 -5.51
N GLU A 583 13.20 11.78 -5.15
CA GLU A 583 13.61 13.14 -5.51
C GLU A 583 14.94 13.58 -4.89
N LYS A 584 15.35 13.01 -3.74
CA LYS A 584 16.66 13.30 -3.12
C LYS A 584 17.77 12.60 -3.91
N LYS A 585 17.54 11.39 -4.44
CA LYS A 585 18.43 10.73 -5.40
C LYS A 585 18.51 11.46 -6.74
N VAL A 586 17.40 12.00 -7.26
CA VAL A 586 17.42 12.85 -8.46
C VAL A 586 18.22 14.13 -8.20
N ALA A 587 18.08 14.75 -7.03
CA ALA A 587 18.89 15.91 -6.62
C ALA A 587 20.40 15.58 -6.59
N SER A 588 20.79 14.37 -6.17
CA SER A 588 22.19 13.90 -6.29
C SER A 588 22.65 13.81 -7.75
N MET A 589 21.85 13.22 -8.65
CA MET A 589 22.19 13.14 -10.07
C MET A 589 22.40 14.51 -10.72
N VAL A 590 21.58 15.50 -10.35
CA VAL A 590 21.72 16.90 -10.81
C VAL A 590 23.04 17.53 -10.37
N ARG A 591 23.52 17.22 -9.15
CA ARG A 591 24.85 17.65 -8.67
C ARG A 591 25.98 16.91 -9.39
N GLU A 592 25.84 15.61 -9.64
CA GLU A 592 26.81 14.78 -10.37
C GLU A 592 27.00 15.26 -11.83
N ASP A 593 25.91 15.63 -12.50
CA ASP A 593 25.92 16.21 -13.86
C ASP A 593 26.47 17.64 -13.91
N LYS A 594 26.65 18.28 -12.74
CA LYS A 594 27.09 19.68 -12.58
C LYS A 594 26.22 20.66 -13.34
N ILE A 595 24.89 20.53 -13.20
CA ILE A 595 23.94 21.50 -13.74
C ILE A 595 24.21 22.87 -13.12
N ASP A 596 24.33 23.89 -13.98
CA ASP A 596 24.53 25.29 -13.57
C ASP A 596 23.19 25.99 -13.39
N ILE A 597 22.27 25.74 -14.33
CA ILE A 597 20.94 26.33 -14.39
C ILE A 597 19.95 25.17 -14.50
N LEU A 598 19.14 25.00 -13.47
CA LEU A 598 18.12 23.95 -13.39
C LEU A 598 16.73 24.55 -13.61
N VAL A 599 15.98 23.87 -14.45
CA VAL A 599 14.88 24.43 -15.23
C VAL A 599 13.72 23.43 -15.06
N GLU A 600 13.00 23.56 -13.95
CA GLU A 600 12.00 22.58 -13.51
C GLU A 600 10.71 22.79 -14.24
N LEU A 601 10.27 21.80 -15.00
CA LEU A 601 8.99 21.84 -15.67
C LEU A 601 7.83 21.81 -14.64
N THR A 602 6.87 20.89 -14.72
CA THR A 602 5.65 20.87 -13.89
C THR A 602 5.12 22.19 -13.25
N GLY A 603 5.54 22.55 -12.02
CA GLY A 603 4.87 23.50 -11.12
C GLY A 603 3.99 22.81 -10.04
N HIS A 604 2.87 23.42 -9.63
CA HIS A 604 1.87 22.81 -8.71
C HIS A 604 0.89 21.89 -9.45
N THR A 605 1.46 20.80 -9.95
CA THR A 605 0.94 20.11 -11.13
C THR A 605 1.40 18.65 -11.09
N ALA A 606 0.59 17.70 -11.55
CA ALA A 606 0.76 16.29 -11.14
C ALA A 606 2.11 15.67 -11.57
N ASN A 607 2.67 14.79 -10.73
CA ASN A 607 4.01 14.21 -10.91
C ASN A 607 5.15 15.26 -11.00
N ASN A 608 4.99 16.42 -10.35
CA ASN A 608 6.04 17.44 -10.25
C ASN A 608 7.34 16.97 -9.62
N LYS A 609 8.41 17.74 -9.86
CA LYS A 609 9.73 17.55 -9.25
C LYS A 609 10.14 18.73 -8.35
N LEU A 610 9.14 19.43 -7.81
CA LEU A 610 9.35 20.50 -6.82
C LEU A 610 10.02 20.02 -5.52
N GLY A 611 9.93 18.74 -5.14
CA GLY A 611 10.69 18.20 -4.00
C GLY A 611 12.18 18.09 -4.30
N MET A 612 12.54 17.75 -5.54
CA MET A 612 13.92 17.80 -6.02
C MET A 612 14.43 19.25 -6.08
N MET A 613 13.61 20.21 -6.53
CA MET A 613 13.96 21.65 -6.48
C MET A 613 14.10 22.18 -5.05
N ALA A 614 13.29 21.67 -4.12
CA ALA A 614 13.40 21.98 -2.71
C ALA A 614 14.74 21.49 -2.12
N CYS A 615 15.40 20.46 -2.67
CA CYS A 615 16.77 20.12 -2.27
C CYS A 615 17.83 21.14 -2.74
N ARG A 616 17.47 22.10 -3.60
CA ARG A 616 18.36 23.10 -4.22
C ARG A 616 19.66 22.54 -4.86
N PRO A 617 19.61 21.47 -5.67
CA PRO A 617 20.81 20.80 -6.18
C PRO A 617 21.64 21.64 -7.17
N ALA A 618 21.07 22.64 -7.83
CA ALA A 618 21.79 23.54 -8.75
C ALA A 618 21.94 24.97 -8.19
N PRO A 619 22.99 25.72 -8.57
CA PRO A 619 23.27 27.05 -8.06
C PRO A 619 22.29 28.14 -8.55
N VAL A 620 21.64 27.93 -9.70
CA VAL A 620 20.55 28.78 -10.21
C VAL A 620 19.34 27.91 -10.54
N GLN A 621 18.17 28.27 -10.00
CA GLN A 621 16.93 27.50 -10.16
C GLN A 621 15.80 28.36 -10.77
N ILE A 622 15.20 27.89 -11.86
CA ILE A 622 14.25 28.64 -12.70
C ILE A 622 12.93 27.88 -12.88
N VAL A 623 11.81 28.61 -12.90
CA VAL A 623 10.49 28.11 -13.32
C VAL A 623 9.93 28.99 -14.47
N ILE A 624 9.23 28.41 -15.46
CA ILE A 624 8.82 29.02 -16.75
C ILE A 624 7.38 28.59 -17.09
N TYR A 625 6.45 29.53 -17.17
CA TYR A 625 5.03 29.26 -16.88
C TYR A 625 4.08 29.39 -18.10
N GLN A 626 2.84 28.84 -18.03
CA GLN A 626 1.71 28.91 -19.02
C GLN A 626 0.52 27.98 -18.57
N GLU A 627 -0.35 27.49 -19.47
CA GLU A 627 -1.30 26.36 -19.23
C GLU A 627 -1.49 25.36 -20.41
N ILE A 628 -2.02 24.18 -20.07
CA ILE A 628 -2.46 23.09 -20.94
C ILE A 628 -3.85 23.26 -21.55
N SER A 629 -4.09 22.52 -22.64
CA SER A 629 -5.38 21.88 -22.89
C SER A 629 -5.19 20.40 -23.20
N ILE A 630 -6.12 19.55 -22.72
CA ILE A 630 -5.94 18.09 -22.71
C ILE A 630 -6.39 17.50 -24.04
N PHE A 631 -5.43 17.26 -24.93
CA PHE A 631 -5.61 16.37 -26.08
C PHE A 631 -4.55 15.26 -26.07
N ILE A 632 -5.00 14.05 -26.41
CA ILE A 632 -4.31 12.75 -26.30
C ILE A 632 -3.97 12.35 -24.84
N HIS A 633 -4.74 11.39 -24.30
CA HIS A 633 -4.43 10.82 -22.97
C HIS A 633 -4.92 9.39 -22.68
N ALA A 634 -5.30 8.62 -23.72
CA ALA A 634 -5.86 7.27 -23.56
C ALA A 634 -4.96 6.29 -22.79
N ALA A 635 -3.63 6.41 -22.94
CA ALA A 635 -2.64 5.47 -22.40
C ALA A 635 -2.01 5.89 -21.05
N LEU A 636 -2.47 7.00 -20.46
CA LEU A 636 -1.89 7.59 -19.24
C LEU A 636 -2.92 7.95 -18.17
N ALA A 637 -4.20 8.08 -18.52
CA ALA A 637 -5.27 8.14 -17.52
C ALA A 637 -5.14 6.95 -16.56
N SER A 638 -4.80 5.77 -17.07
CA SER A 638 -4.71 4.48 -16.37
C SER A 638 -3.86 4.40 -15.11
N TYR A 639 -3.06 5.41 -14.76
CA TYR A 639 -2.32 5.42 -13.47
C TYR A 639 -3.07 6.12 -12.32
N GLY A 640 -4.19 6.81 -12.61
CA GLY A 640 -4.82 7.77 -11.68
C GLY A 640 -4.18 9.16 -11.73
N LEU A 641 -3.35 9.43 -12.75
CA LEU A 641 -2.66 10.70 -12.93
C LEU A 641 -3.60 11.78 -13.49
N HIS A 642 -4.20 12.57 -12.61
CA HIS A 642 -4.99 13.76 -12.97
C HIS A 642 -4.08 14.95 -13.33
N LEU A 643 -3.43 14.82 -14.49
CA LEU A 643 -2.37 15.69 -15.00
C LEU A 643 -2.80 17.09 -15.42
N VAL A 644 -1.97 18.04 -14.99
CA VAL A 644 -1.59 19.33 -15.60
C VAL A 644 -0.10 19.53 -15.21
N THR A 645 0.76 20.24 -15.97
CA THR A 645 2.26 20.36 -15.88
C THR A 645 2.91 21.33 -16.91
N TRP A 646 4.15 21.85 -16.69
CA TRP A 646 4.76 23.13 -17.17
C TRP A 646 4.47 23.71 -18.54
N ILE A 647 4.71 25.02 -18.62
CA ILE A 647 3.87 25.77 -19.54
C ILE A 647 2.41 25.37 -19.19
N GLY A 648 2.17 25.34 -17.87
CA GLY A 648 1.16 24.51 -17.20
C GLY A 648 0.80 24.93 -15.78
N TYR A 649 1.52 25.91 -15.25
CA TYR A 649 1.14 26.61 -14.04
C TYR A 649 1.23 28.12 -14.35
N PRO A 650 0.36 29.00 -13.83
CA PRO A 650 0.29 30.38 -14.29
C PRO A 650 0.81 31.39 -13.25
N ASN A 651 1.46 30.92 -12.19
CA ASN A 651 1.64 31.67 -10.94
C ASN A 651 2.95 31.29 -10.23
N THR A 652 3.25 31.92 -9.09
CA THR A 652 4.36 31.57 -8.19
C THR A 652 4.34 30.10 -7.75
N THR A 653 5.49 29.45 -7.57
CA THR A 653 5.58 28.17 -6.84
C THR A 653 5.47 28.36 -5.33
N GLY A 654 5.81 29.54 -4.81
CA GLY A 654 5.97 29.77 -3.38
C GLY A 654 7.22 29.16 -2.74
N LEU A 655 8.04 28.36 -3.45
CA LEU A 655 9.26 27.77 -2.90
C LEU A 655 10.37 28.84 -2.75
N PRO A 656 10.90 29.10 -1.54
CA PRO A 656 12.01 30.05 -1.35
C PRO A 656 13.30 29.64 -2.07
N ALA A 657 13.52 28.33 -2.25
CA ALA A 657 14.72 27.74 -2.87
C ALA A 657 14.82 27.96 -4.40
N ILE A 658 13.76 28.47 -5.05
CA ILE A 658 13.72 28.78 -6.48
C ILE A 658 14.11 30.25 -6.66
N ASP A 659 14.95 30.57 -7.65
CA ASP A 659 15.49 31.92 -7.83
C ASP A 659 14.57 32.79 -8.71
N TYR A 660 14.24 32.30 -9.91
CA TYR A 660 13.65 33.10 -10.99
C TYR A 660 12.38 32.50 -11.60
N ARG A 661 11.48 33.38 -12.07
CA ARG A 661 10.28 33.07 -12.84
C ARG A 661 10.37 33.73 -14.21
N ILE A 662 10.41 32.95 -15.30
CA ILE A 662 10.41 33.51 -16.67
C ILE A 662 8.98 33.78 -17.15
N THR A 663 8.81 34.96 -17.75
CA THR A 663 7.58 35.51 -18.30
C THR A 663 7.93 36.55 -19.39
N ASP A 664 7.01 37.41 -19.83
CA ASP A 664 7.27 38.57 -20.69
C ASP A 664 6.54 39.83 -20.19
N SER A 665 6.73 40.95 -20.88
CA SER A 665 6.17 42.26 -20.51
C SER A 665 4.67 42.45 -20.82
N LEU A 666 4.02 41.47 -21.45
CA LEU A 666 2.58 41.49 -21.74
C LEU A 666 1.82 40.57 -20.78
N ALA A 667 2.36 39.37 -20.50
CA ALA A 667 1.80 38.44 -19.53
C ALA A 667 1.99 38.95 -18.08
N ASP A 668 3.18 39.48 -17.75
CA ASP A 668 3.44 40.22 -16.51
C ASP A 668 3.97 41.63 -16.85
N PRO A 669 3.11 42.65 -16.95
CA PRO A 669 3.55 44.05 -17.11
C PRO A 669 4.62 44.45 -16.07
N PRO A 670 5.56 45.37 -16.38
CA PRO A 670 6.60 45.80 -15.43
C PRO A 670 6.06 46.35 -14.09
N ASP A 671 4.85 46.87 -14.12
CA ASP A 671 4.05 47.44 -13.04
C ASP A 671 2.98 46.47 -12.47
N THR A 672 3.07 45.18 -12.80
CA THR A 672 2.15 44.14 -12.28
C THR A 672 2.06 44.15 -10.75
N THR A 673 0.83 44.08 -10.23
CA THR A 673 0.55 43.96 -8.80
C THR A 673 0.61 42.52 -8.30
N GLN A 674 0.65 41.52 -9.20
CA GLN A 674 0.68 40.11 -8.83
C GLN A 674 2.02 39.74 -8.16
N LYS A 675 1.96 39.44 -6.86
CA LYS A 675 3.12 39.04 -6.07
C LYS A 675 3.59 37.63 -6.42
N HIS A 676 4.90 37.45 -6.39
CA HIS A 676 5.59 36.20 -6.67
C HIS A 676 6.70 35.98 -5.64
N VAL A 677 7.06 34.71 -5.37
CA VAL A 677 8.21 34.41 -4.47
C VAL A 677 9.51 34.46 -5.26
N GLU A 678 9.49 33.99 -6.51
CA GLU A 678 10.58 34.10 -7.47
C GLU A 678 10.77 35.53 -7.99
N GLU A 679 11.97 35.85 -8.46
CA GLU A 679 12.20 37.12 -9.17
C GLU A 679 11.72 37.00 -10.64
N LEU A 680 10.81 37.89 -11.07
CA LEU A 680 10.27 37.89 -12.44
C LEU A 680 11.32 38.35 -13.46
N VAL A 681 11.62 37.49 -14.44
CA VAL A 681 12.50 37.80 -15.58
C VAL A 681 11.69 37.76 -16.87
N ARG A 682 11.71 38.88 -17.59
CA ARG A 682 10.92 39.08 -18.81
C ARG A 682 11.79 38.82 -20.04
N LEU A 683 11.42 37.87 -20.89
CA LEU A 683 12.04 37.69 -22.20
C LEU A 683 11.73 38.91 -23.10
N PRO A 684 12.61 39.26 -24.06
CA PRO A 684 12.44 40.47 -24.87
C PRO A 684 11.24 40.40 -25.83
N ASP A 685 10.85 39.20 -26.25
CA ASP A 685 9.75 38.99 -27.18
C ASP A 685 8.52 38.35 -26.52
N CYS A 686 8.25 37.06 -26.78
CA CYS A 686 7.22 36.30 -26.09
C CYS A 686 7.90 35.37 -25.07
N PHE A 687 7.24 35.08 -23.96
CA PHE A 687 7.71 34.05 -23.01
C PHE A 687 7.62 32.61 -23.53
N LEU A 688 7.16 32.45 -24.79
CA LEU A 688 6.70 31.20 -25.38
C LEU A 688 7.16 31.06 -26.82
N CYS A 689 7.45 29.83 -27.24
CA CYS A 689 7.56 29.47 -28.64
C CYS A 689 6.79 28.17 -28.91
N TYR A 690 5.64 28.27 -29.56
CA TYR A 690 4.84 27.14 -30.00
C TYR A 690 5.46 26.48 -31.24
N SER A 691 5.73 25.17 -31.16
CA SER A 691 6.12 24.31 -32.27
C SER A 691 4.88 23.56 -32.78
N PRO A 692 4.29 23.93 -33.93
CA PRO A 692 3.03 23.35 -34.38
C PRO A 692 3.10 21.84 -34.64
N SER A 693 1.98 21.15 -34.45
CA SER A 693 1.89 19.71 -34.75
C SER A 693 2.06 19.44 -36.25
N PRO A 694 2.93 18.50 -36.66
CA PRO A 694 3.00 18.02 -38.04
C PRO A 694 1.73 17.33 -38.54
N GLU A 695 0.82 16.93 -37.63
CA GLU A 695 -0.48 16.33 -37.96
C GLU A 695 -1.59 17.36 -38.22
N ALA A 696 -1.29 18.66 -38.17
CA ALA A 696 -2.26 19.72 -38.41
C ALA A 696 -2.75 19.72 -39.86
N GLY A 697 -4.03 19.38 -40.06
CA GLY A 697 -4.71 19.38 -41.36
C GLY A 697 -4.75 20.75 -42.06
N PRO A 698 -5.28 20.81 -43.29
CA PRO A 698 -5.42 22.07 -44.03
C PRO A 698 -6.35 23.06 -43.32
N VAL A 699 -6.13 24.36 -43.51
CA VAL A 699 -7.10 25.37 -43.08
C VAL A 699 -8.30 25.31 -44.03
N CYS A 700 -9.47 24.99 -43.50
CA CYS A 700 -10.73 25.08 -44.22
C CYS A 700 -11.25 26.53 -44.25
N PRO A 701 -12.04 26.93 -45.27
CA PRO A 701 -12.87 28.14 -45.21
C PRO A 701 -13.82 28.14 -44.00
N THR A 702 -14.37 29.30 -43.65
CA THR A 702 -15.16 29.43 -42.42
C THR A 702 -16.53 28.75 -42.55
N PRO A 703 -16.96 27.88 -41.61
CA PRO A 703 -18.17 27.05 -41.77
C PRO A 703 -19.47 27.85 -41.90
N ALA A 704 -19.52 29.12 -41.48
CA ALA A 704 -20.67 30.00 -41.75
C ALA A 704 -20.99 30.16 -43.25
N LEU A 705 -20.00 30.02 -44.15
CA LEU A 705 -20.21 30.06 -45.60
C LEU A 705 -21.01 28.87 -46.15
N SER A 706 -20.91 27.69 -45.52
CA SER A 706 -21.68 26.50 -45.91
C SER A 706 -22.96 26.34 -45.10
N ASN A 707 -22.94 26.76 -43.83
CA ASN A 707 -23.99 26.45 -42.87
C ASN A 707 -25.02 27.59 -42.70
N GLY A 708 -24.67 28.83 -43.10
CA GLY A 708 -25.56 29.99 -43.02
C GLY A 708 -25.71 30.61 -41.62
N PHE A 709 -24.91 30.16 -40.63
CA PHE A 709 -24.86 30.69 -39.28
C PHE A 709 -23.42 30.71 -38.73
N ILE A 710 -23.13 31.64 -37.83
CA ILE A 710 -21.86 31.71 -37.10
C ILE A 710 -21.82 30.60 -36.03
N THR A 711 -20.71 29.87 -35.95
CA THR A 711 -20.43 28.93 -34.86
C THR A 711 -19.29 29.46 -34.00
N PHE A 712 -19.62 29.90 -32.78
CA PHE A 712 -18.63 30.16 -31.75
C PHE A 712 -18.14 28.82 -31.17
N GLY A 713 -16.94 28.78 -30.61
CA GLY A 713 -16.47 27.58 -29.92
C GLY A 713 -15.38 27.81 -28.89
N SER A 714 -15.18 26.83 -28.01
CA SER A 714 -14.03 26.82 -27.10
C SER A 714 -13.63 25.38 -26.77
N PHE A 715 -12.34 25.07 -26.92
CA PHE A 715 -11.76 23.75 -26.61
C PHE A 715 -10.92 23.78 -25.32
N ASN A 716 -11.14 24.80 -24.48
CA ASN A 716 -10.54 24.93 -23.16
C ASN A 716 -11.13 23.92 -22.16
N ASN A 717 -10.35 23.58 -21.13
CA ASN A 717 -10.81 22.71 -20.04
C ASN A 717 -12.01 23.34 -19.31
N LEU A 718 -12.99 22.51 -18.93
CA LEU A 718 -14.22 22.93 -18.24
C LEU A 718 -13.93 23.65 -16.91
N ALA A 719 -12.79 23.36 -16.29
CA ALA A 719 -12.26 24.09 -15.12
C ALA A 719 -12.09 25.62 -15.36
N LYS A 720 -11.79 26.05 -16.59
CA LYS A 720 -11.66 27.48 -16.96
C LYS A 720 -12.99 28.14 -17.33
N ILE A 721 -14.01 27.34 -17.64
CA ILE A 721 -15.31 27.79 -18.13
C ILE A 721 -16.19 28.08 -16.89
N THR A 722 -15.82 29.14 -16.16
CA THR A 722 -16.50 29.56 -14.93
C THR A 722 -17.95 30.02 -15.21
N PRO A 723 -18.82 30.10 -14.18
CA PRO A 723 -20.16 30.65 -14.35
C PRO A 723 -20.18 32.07 -14.95
N LYS A 724 -19.14 32.87 -14.67
CA LYS A 724 -18.94 34.21 -15.24
C LYS A 724 -18.63 34.17 -16.74
N VAL A 725 -17.76 33.26 -17.17
CA VAL A 725 -17.49 33.01 -18.61
C VAL A 725 -18.77 32.56 -19.33
N LEU A 726 -19.54 31.64 -18.75
CA LEU A 726 -20.80 31.18 -19.35
C LEU A 726 -21.83 32.30 -19.50
N GLN A 727 -21.92 33.23 -18.53
CA GLN A 727 -22.78 34.41 -18.63
C GLN A 727 -22.38 35.31 -19.80
N VAL A 728 -21.08 35.58 -19.99
CA VAL A 728 -20.59 36.39 -21.11
C VAL A 728 -20.77 35.70 -22.46
N TRP A 729 -20.52 34.39 -22.56
CA TRP A 729 -20.79 33.63 -23.78
C TRP A 729 -22.29 33.56 -24.11
N ALA A 730 -23.17 33.44 -23.11
CA ALA A 730 -24.61 33.53 -23.31
C ALA A 730 -25.03 34.92 -23.84
N ARG A 731 -24.44 36.02 -23.34
CA ARG A 731 -24.67 37.37 -23.90
C ARG A 731 -24.35 37.42 -25.40
N ILE A 732 -23.24 36.83 -25.84
CA ILE A 732 -22.85 36.76 -27.26
C ILE A 732 -23.89 35.98 -28.08
N LEU A 733 -24.25 34.76 -27.66
CA LEU A 733 -25.18 33.92 -28.42
C LEU A 733 -26.64 34.42 -28.38
N CYS A 734 -27.05 35.18 -27.37
CA CYS A 734 -28.33 35.89 -27.37
C CYS A 734 -28.32 37.11 -28.31
N ALA A 735 -27.16 37.77 -28.47
CA ALA A 735 -26.99 38.91 -29.38
C ALA A 735 -26.76 38.51 -30.86
N VAL A 736 -26.32 37.28 -31.16
CA VAL A 736 -26.28 36.71 -32.51
C VAL A 736 -27.34 35.60 -32.67
N PRO A 737 -28.56 35.91 -33.15
CA PRO A 737 -29.58 34.90 -33.45
C PRO A 737 -29.06 33.79 -34.38
N ASN A 738 -29.58 32.58 -34.22
CA ASN A 738 -29.21 31.36 -34.96
C ASN A 738 -27.76 30.87 -34.81
N SER A 739 -26.86 31.62 -34.14
CA SER A 739 -25.49 31.15 -33.90
C SER A 739 -25.44 29.89 -33.02
N ARG A 740 -24.41 29.06 -33.21
CA ARG A 740 -24.16 27.85 -32.40
C ARG A 740 -22.93 28.03 -31.50
N LEU A 741 -22.84 27.22 -30.45
CA LEU A 741 -21.66 27.09 -29.59
C LEU A 741 -21.16 25.64 -29.61
N VAL A 742 -19.91 25.40 -30.04
CA VAL A 742 -19.26 24.10 -29.93
C VAL A 742 -18.23 24.08 -28.79
N VAL A 743 -18.45 23.24 -27.77
CA VAL A 743 -17.54 23.12 -26.61
C VAL A 743 -16.96 21.71 -26.57
N LYS A 744 -15.64 21.59 -26.56
CA LYS A 744 -14.95 20.29 -26.53
C LYS A 744 -14.18 20.12 -25.23
N CYS A 745 -14.55 19.14 -24.41
CA CYS A 745 -13.85 18.83 -23.18
C CYS A 745 -14.07 17.35 -22.78
N LYS A 746 -13.06 16.73 -22.13
CA LYS A 746 -13.10 15.33 -21.69
C LYS A 746 -14.37 14.94 -20.91
N PRO A 747 -14.90 15.73 -19.96
CA PRO A 747 -16.08 15.37 -19.16
C PRO A 747 -17.37 15.17 -19.96
N PHE A 748 -17.47 15.69 -21.20
CA PHE A 748 -18.67 15.52 -22.03
C PHE A 748 -18.85 14.09 -22.60
N CYS A 749 -18.05 13.12 -22.14
CA CYS A 749 -18.36 11.69 -22.22
C CYS A 749 -19.35 11.20 -21.15
N CYS A 750 -19.63 12.01 -20.12
CA CYS A 750 -20.53 11.69 -19.01
C CYS A 750 -21.82 12.52 -19.14
N ASP A 751 -22.97 11.85 -19.21
CA ASP A 751 -24.26 12.49 -19.52
C ASP A 751 -24.71 13.46 -18.41
N SER A 752 -24.42 13.21 -17.13
CA SER A 752 -24.78 14.15 -16.06
C SER A 752 -24.06 15.50 -16.20
N VAL A 753 -22.79 15.48 -16.62
CA VAL A 753 -22.01 16.70 -16.89
C VAL A 753 -22.52 17.41 -18.15
N ARG A 754 -22.89 16.67 -19.20
CA ARG A 754 -23.56 17.23 -20.40
C ARG A 754 -24.86 17.93 -20.03
N GLN A 755 -25.75 17.24 -19.31
CA GLN A 755 -27.06 17.78 -18.91
C GLN A 755 -26.91 19.01 -18.01
N ARG A 756 -26.02 18.97 -17.00
CA ARG A 756 -25.75 20.14 -16.15
C ARG A 756 -25.31 21.35 -16.95
N PHE A 757 -24.38 21.17 -17.89
CA PHE A 757 -23.87 22.26 -18.74
C PHE A 757 -24.97 22.86 -19.63
N LEU A 758 -25.81 22.01 -20.24
CA LEU A 758 -26.95 22.45 -21.05
C LEU A 758 -28.00 23.18 -20.19
N SER A 759 -28.39 22.65 -19.03
CA SER A 759 -29.37 23.30 -18.15
C SER A 759 -28.86 24.63 -17.57
N THR A 760 -27.55 24.80 -17.34
CA THR A 760 -26.99 26.11 -16.98
C THR A 760 -27.09 27.11 -18.13
N LEU A 761 -26.92 26.69 -19.39
CA LEU A 761 -27.11 27.56 -20.55
C LEU A 761 -28.59 27.88 -20.81
N GLU A 762 -29.51 26.93 -20.59
CA GLU A 762 -30.95 27.16 -20.66
C GLU A 762 -31.42 28.17 -19.59
N GLN A 763 -30.86 28.11 -18.37
CA GLN A 763 -31.09 29.11 -17.32
C GLN A 763 -30.56 30.50 -17.68
N LEU A 764 -29.57 30.60 -18.58
CA LEU A 764 -29.05 31.84 -19.14
C LEU A 764 -29.78 32.29 -20.42
N GLY A 765 -30.86 31.59 -20.81
CA GLY A 765 -31.70 31.93 -21.95
C GLY A 765 -31.24 31.35 -23.29
N LEU A 766 -30.27 30.44 -23.31
CA LEU A 766 -29.77 29.80 -24.52
C LEU A 766 -30.38 28.40 -24.73
N GLU A 767 -31.07 28.21 -25.86
CA GLU A 767 -31.60 26.90 -26.27
C GLU A 767 -30.49 25.84 -26.41
N SER A 768 -30.64 24.71 -25.72
CA SER A 768 -29.68 23.58 -25.76
C SER A 768 -29.45 23.01 -27.16
N LEU A 769 -30.43 23.12 -28.08
CA LEU A 769 -30.29 22.74 -29.49
C LEU A 769 -29.25 23.57 -30.28
N ARG A 770 -28.79 24.69 -29.72
CA ARG A 770 -27.72 25.54 -30.28
C ARG A 770 -26.32 25.16 -29.77
N VAL A 771 -26.20 24.15 -28.90
CA VAL A 771 -24.95 23.83 -28.18
C VAL A 771 -24.47 22.40 -28.50
N ASP A 772 -23.32 22.31 -29.15
CA ASP A 772 -22.70 21.05 -29.56
C ASP A 772 -21.57 20.66 -28.59
N LEU A 773 -21.85 19.73 -27.67
CA LEU A 773 -20.88 19.25 -26.67
C LEU A 773 -20.10 18.04 -27.17
N LEU A 774 -18.79 18.22 -27.40
CA LEU A 774 -17.87 17.21 -27.92
C LEU A 774 -17.03 16.59 -26.79
N PRO A 775 -16.94 15.25 -26.69
CA PRO A 775 -16.03 14.57 -25.77
C PRO A 775 -14.55 14.67 -26.23
N LEU A 776 -13.64 14.04 -25.48
CA LEU A 776 -12.23 13.95 -25.85
C LEU A 776 -12.05 13.23 -27.21
N ILE A 777 -11.34 13.87 -28.13
CA ILE A 777 -10.88 13.26 -29.40
C ILE A 777 -9.48 12.66 -29.17
N LEU A 778 -9.28 11.41 -29.59
CA LEU A 778 -8.09 10.64 -29.23
C LEU A 778 -6.87 10.83 -30.15
N LEU A 779 -7.09 11.13 -31.43
CA LEU A 779 -6.02 11.35 -32.42
C LEU A 779 -5.71 12.85 -32.56
N ASN A 780 -4.44 13.23 -32.73
CA ASN A 780 -4.07 14.64 -32.81
C ASN A 780 -4.59 15.28 -34.10
N HIS A 781 -4.40 14.62 -35.25
CA HIS A 781 -5.03 14.98 -36.52
C HIS A 781 -6.52 15.36 -36.38
N ASP A 782 -7.33 14.48 -35.79
CA ASP A 782 -8.78 14.67 -35.68
C ASP A 782 -9.15 15.77 -34.67
N HIS A 783 -8.36 15.92 -33.60
CA HIS A 783 -8.49 17.04 -32.67
C HIS A 783 -8.25 18.38 -33.37
N MET A 784 -7.17 18.48 -34.16
CA MET A 784 -6.82 19.69 -34.92
C MET A 784 -7.89 19.97 -35.96
N GLN A 785 -8.34 18.95 -36.70
CA GLN A 785 -9.37 19.10 -37.72
C GLN A 785 -10.72 19.56 -37.13
N ALA A 786 -11.04 19.24 -35.87
CA ALA A 786 -12.26 19.72 -35.22
C ALA A 786 -12.35 21.26 -35.12
N TYR A 787 -11.25 22.02 -35.27
CA TYR A 787 -11.31 23.48 -35.38
C TYR A 787 -11.97 23.97 -36.69
N SER A 788 -12.25 23.10 -37.67
CA SER A 788 -13.11 23.45 -38.81
C SER A 788 -14.61 23.46 -38.47
N LEU A 789 -14.99 23.13 -37.23
CA LEU A 789 -16.39 23.19 -36.76
C LEU A 789 -16.79 24.57 -36.22
N MET A 790 -15.84 25.45 -35.90
CA MET A 790 -16.10 26.80 -35.39
C MET A 790 -15.56 27.87 -36.33
N ASP A 791 -16.25 29.00 -36.40
CA ASP A 791 -15.83 30.22 -37.09
C ASP A 791 -14.96 31.11 -36.20
N ILE A 792 -15.34 31.25 -34.92
CA ILE A 792 -14.70 32.15 -33.94
C ILE A 792 -14.45 31.37 -32.64
N SER A 793 -13.24 31.45 -32.11
CA SER A 793 -12.88 30.90 -30.79
C SER A 793 -13.12 31.93 -29.70
N LEU A 794 -13.77 31.52 -28.62
CA LEU A 794 -14.00 32.32 -27.43
C LEU A 794 -13.05 31.85 -26.32
N ASP A 795 -12.13 32.72 -25.90
CA ASP A 795 -11.19 32.38 -24.84
C ASP A 795 -11.79 32.56 -23.43
N THR A 796 -11.21 31.88 -22.45
CA THR A 796 -11.70 31.87 -21.06
C THR A 796 -11.03 32.94 -20.19
N PHE A 797 -11.62 33.29 -19.04
CA PHE A 797 -11.09 34.27 -18.08
C PHE A 797 -11.61 34.01 -16.66
N PRO A 798 -10.88 34.41 -15.59
CA PRO A 798 -9.57 35.06 -15.58
C PRO A 798 -8.40 34.14 -15.94
N TYR A 799 -8.67 32.87 -16.28
CA TYR A 799 -7.68 31.94 -16.77
C TYR A 799 -7.84 31.74 -18.29
N ALA A 800 -6.93 32.30 -19.07
CA ALA A 800 -6.93 32.25 -20.53
C ALA A 800 -6.52 30.89 -21.09
N GLY A 801 -7.00 30.62 -22.30
CA GLY A 801 -6.52 29.57 -23.17
C GLY A 801 -5.10 29.80 -23.62
N THR A 802 -4.52 28.76 -24.18
CA THR A 802 -3.06 28.68 -24.26
C THR A 802 -2.62 27.81 -25.42
N THR A 803 -2.46 26.50 -25.21
CA THR A 803 -2.25 25.56 -26.31
C THR A 803 -3.45 25.61 -27.25
N THR A 804 -4.66 25.66 -26.68
CA THR A 804 -5.94 25.90 -27.35
C THR A 804 -5.98 27.15 -28.21
N THR A 805 -5.40 28.26 -27.73
CA THR A 805 -5.37 29.54 -28.44
C THR A 805 -4.33 29.49 -29.57
N CYS A 806 -3.18 28.84 -29.34
CA CYS A 806 -2.19 28.55 -30.39
C CYS A 806 -2.77 27.62 -31.48
N GLU A 807 -3.43 26.53 -31.11
CA GLU A 807 -4.08 25.58 -32.02
C GLU A 807 -5.23 26.24 -32.81
N SER A 808 -6.02 27.09 -32.16
CA SER A 808 -7.08 27.91 -32.80
C SER A 808 -6.51 28.75 -33.93
N LEU A 809 -5.53 29.61 -33.63
CA LEU A 809 -4.91 30.51 -34.61
C LEU A 809 -4.21 29.71 -35.72
N TYR A 810 -3.54 28.60 -35.38
CA TYR A 810 -2.89 27.74 -36.36
C TYR A 810 -3.87 26.97 -37.27
N MET A 811 -5.09 26.69 -36.82
CA MET A 811 -6.17 26.12 -37.64
C MET A 811 -7.06 27.18 -38.32
N GLY A 812 -6.65 28.45 -38.27
CA GLY A 812 -7.32 29.57 -38.93
C GLY A 812 -8.55 30.08 -38.19
N VAL A 813 -8.76 29.70 -36.93
CA VAL A 813 -9.86 30.23 -36.12
C VAL A 813 -9.36 31.46 -35.33
N PRO A 814 -9.83 32.69 -35.64
CA PRO A 814 -9.54 33.85 -34.81
C PRO A 814 -10.12 33.65 -33.41
N CYS A 815 -9.39 34.14 -32.41
CA CYS A 815 -9.77 34.02 -31.01
C CYS A 815 -10.02 35.41 -30.41
N VAL A 816 -11.06 35.56 -29.58
CA VAL A 816 -11.28 36.75 -28.75
C VAL A 816 -10.84 36.43 -27.33
N THR A 817 -9.95 37.26 -26.77
CA THR A 817 -9.47 37.14 -25.38
C THR A 817 -9.82 38.39 -24.58
N MET A 818 -9.73 38.30 -23.26
CA MET A 818 -9.75 39.44 -22.35
C MET A 818 -8.38 39.57 -21.66
N GLY A 819 -8.03 40.79 -21.24
CA GLY A 819 -6.86 41.08 -20.40
C GLY A 819 -7.26 41.47 -18.97
N GLY A 820 -6.29 41.49 -18.06
CA GLY A 820 -6.53 41.91 -16.67
C GLY A 820 -5.27 41.97 -15.80
N SER A 821 -5.46 41.81 -14.50
CA SER A 821 -4.49 42.03 -13.43
C SER A 821 -3.54 40.85 -13.14
N VAL A 822 -3.74 39.69 -13.76
CA VAL A 822 -2.99 38.45 -13.46
C VAL A 822 -2.44 37.77 -14.71
N HIS A 823 -1.27 37.14 -14.57
CA HIS A 823 -0.57 36.40 -15.61
C HIS A 823 -1.48 35.37 -16.32
N ALA A 824 -2.28 34.63 -15.54
CA ALA A 824 -3.24 33.64 -16.05
C ALA A 824 -4.22 34.23 -17.09
N HIS A 825 -4.56 35.51 -16.96
CA HIS A 825 -5.47 36.23 -17.84
C HIS A 825 -4.73 36.76 -19.08
N ASN A 826 -3.50 37.24 -18.87
CA ASN A 826 -2.71 37.92 -19.89
C ASN A 826 -1.90 36.99 -20.81
N VAL A 827 -2.00 35.65 -20.65
CA VAL A 827 -1.43 34.70 -21.62
C VAL A 827 -2.00 34.93 -23.03
N GLY A 828 -3.32 35.09 -23.13
CA GLY A 828 -4.00 35.42 -24.39
C GLY A 828 -3.57 36.78 -24.94
N VAL A 829 -3.35 37.77 -24.07
CA VAL A 829 -2.87 39.12 -24.43
C VAL A 829 -1.49 39.04 -25.10
N SER A 830 -0.53 38.31 -24.50
CA SER A 830 0.80 38.12 -25.11
C SER A 830 0.72 37.42 -26.47
N LEU A 831 0.01 36.28 -26.53
CA LEU A 831 -0.14 35.50 -27.76
C LEU A 831 -0.75 36.31 -28.91
N LEU A 832 -1.90 36.94 -28.70
CA LEU A 832 -2.59 37.70 -29.75
C LEU A 832 -1.77 38.93 -30.18
N THR A 833 -1.17 39.67 -29.24
CA THR A 833 -0.33 40.83 -29.56
C THR A 833 0.86 40.42 -30.42
N LYS A 834 1.55 39.32 -30.09
CA LYS A 834 2.73 38.86 -30.85
C LYS A 834 2.38 38.26 -32.22
N VAL A 835 1.17 37.75 -32.43
CA VAL A 835 0.65 37.37 -33.76
C VAL A 835 0.13 38.59 -34.56
N GLY A 836 -0.02 39.77 -33.93
CA GLY A 836 -0.54 41.00 -34.57
C GLY A 836 -2.06 41.19 -34.47
N LEU A 837 -2.73 40.40 -33.62
CA LEU A 837 -4.17 40.36 -33.41
C LEU A 837 -4.61 41.16 -32.17
N GLN A 838 -3.85 42.21 -31.83
CA GLN A 838 -4.10 43.07 -30.65
C GLN A 838 -5.48 43.76 -30.64
N HIS A 839 -6.19 43.77 -31.77
CA HIS A 839 -7.55 44.27 -31.92
C HIS A 839 -8.63 43.25 -31.51
N LEU A 840 -8.27 42.02 -31.13
CA LEU A 840 -9.15 40.97 -30.60
C LEU A 840 -8.94 40.75 -29.09
N ILE A 841 -8.38 41.75 -28.41
CA ILE A 841 -8.10 41.77 -26.97
C ILE A 841 -9.03 42.79 -26.31
N ALA A 842 -9.95 42.31 -25.48
CA ALA A 842 -10.84 43.15 -24.69
C ALA A 842 -10.23 43.52 -23.33
N ASN A 843 -10.59 44.69 -22.81
CA ASN A 843 -10.22 45.17 -21.48
C ASN A 843 -11.31 44.88 -20.43
N ASN A 844 -12.50 44.45 -20.87
CA ASN A 844 -13.68 44.18 -20.03
C ASN A 844 -14.71 43.29 -20.77
N GLU A 845 -15.72 42.81 -20.03
CA GLU A 845 -16.74 41.89 -20.53
C GLU A 845 -17.61 42.46 -21.67
N ASP A 846 -17.88 43.76 -21.66
CA ASP A 846 -18.74 44.40 -22.66
C ASP A 846 -18.01 44.55 -24.00
N GLU A 847 -16.74 44.93 -23.95
CA GLU A 847 -15.82 44.95 -25.10
C GLU A 847 -15.55 43.53 -25.64
N TYR A 848 -15.46 42.52 -24.77
CA TYR A 848 -15.32 41.12 -25.19
C TYR A 848 -16.55 40.65 -25.98
N VAL A 849 -17.75 41.02 -25.54
CA VAL A 849 -18.98 40.79 -26.31
C VAL A 849 -18.93 41.57 -27.63
N GLU A 850 -18.55 42.86 -27.61
CA GLU A 850 -18.52 43.68 -28.82
C GLU A 850 -17.57 43.12 -29.90
N LEU A 851 -16.35 42.74 -29.54
CA LEU A 851 -15.37 42.17 -30.48
C LEU A 851 -15.85 40.84 -31.09
N ALA A 852 -16.53 40.00 -30.31
CA ALA A 852 -17.16 38.78 -30.82
C ALA A 852 -18.31 39.07 -31.79
N LEU A 853 -19.11 40.11 -31.54
CA LEU A 853 -20.18 40.57 -32.44
C LEU A 853 -19.61 41.21 -33.72
N GLN A 854 -18.55 42.00 -33.63
CA GLN A 854 -17.88 42.60 -34.78
C GLN A 854 -17.33 41.51 -35.71
N LEU A 855 -16.60 40.50 -35.20
CA LEU A 855 -16.15 39.35 -35.98
C LEU A 855 -17.30 38.57 -36.62
N ALA A 856 -18.41 38.38 -35.91
CA ALA A 856 -19.59 37.67 -36.40
C ALA A 856 -20.37 38.44 -37.49
N SER A 857 -20.15 39.75 -37.64
CA SER A 857 -20.93 40.61 -38.54
C SER A 857 -20.49 40.58 -40.00
N ASP A 858 -19.22 40.26 -40.30
CA ASP A 858 -18.70 40.14 -41.68
C ASP A 858 -18.02 38.79 -41.91
N ILE A 859 -18.80 37.84 -42.42
CA ILE A 859 -18.35 36.49 -42.81
C ILE A 859 -17.22 36.55 -43.88
N THR A 860 -17.17 37.59 -44.70
CA THR A 860 -16.15 37.75 -45.75
C THR A 860 -14.81 38.16 -45.14
N ALA A 861 -14.80 39.17 -44.27
CA ALA A 861 -13.62 39.55 -43.50
C ALA A 861 -13.14 38.39 -42.61
N LEU A 862 -14.07 37.69 -41.93
CA LEU A 862 -13.79 36.53 -41.09
C LEU A 862 -13.13 35.39 -41.88
N SER A 863 -13.65 35.06 -43.08
CA SER A 863 -13.04 34.04 -43.93
C SER A 863 -11.68 34.46 -44.52
N ASN A 864 -11.47 35.76 -44.81
CA ASN A 864 -10.18 36.27 -45.27
C ASN A 864 -9.11 36.24 -44.15
N LEU A 865 -9.49 36.61 -42.92
CA LEU A 865 -8.64 36.48 -41.74
C LEU A 865 -8.28 35.00 -41.52
N ARG A 866 -9.27 34.11 -41.51
CA ARG A 866 -9.07 32.66 -41.36
C ARG A 866 -8.03 32.07 -42.30
N MET A 867 -8.08 32.42 -43.59
CA MET A 867 -7.13 31.89 -44.58
C MET A 867 -5.71 32.47 -44.47
N SER A 868 -5.50 33.58 -43.74
CA SER A 868 -4.19 34.20 -43.52
C SER A 868 -3.57 33.88 -42.15
N LEU A 869 -4.39 33.57 -41.13
CA LEU A 869 -3.96 33.37 -39.74
C LEU A 869 -2.82 32.37 -39.54
N ARG A 870 -2.82 31.22 -40.24
CA ARG A 870 -1.73 30.23 -40.12
C ARG A 870 -0.38 30.81 -40.57
N ASP A 871 -0.37 31.60 -41.64
CA ASP A 871 0.84 32.23 -42.18
C ASP A 871 1.34 33.37 -41.29
N LEU A 872 0.42 34.21 -40.79
CA LEU A 872 0.70 35.25 -39.79
C LEU A 872 1.33 34.65 -38.52
N MET A 873 0.70 33.63 -37.94
CA MET A 873 1.22 32.97 -36.74
C MET A 873 2.57 32.29 -36.99
N SER A 874 2.75 31.60 -38.13
CA SER A 874 4.00 30.91 -38.47
C SER A 874 5.19 31.87 -38.67
N LYS A 875 4.93 33.14 -38.97
CA LYS A 875 5.94 34.22 -39.13
C LYS A 875 6.10 35.09 -37.89
N SER A 876 5.28 34.87 -36.86
CA SER A 876 5.31 35.63 -35.60
C SER A 876 6.40 35.12 -34.63
N PRO A 877 6.83 35.93 -33.65
CA PRO A 877 7.72 35.48 -32.58
C PRO A 877 7.21 34.26 -31.80
N VAL A 878 5.89 34.00 -31.81
CA VAL A 878 5.27 32.83 -31.17
C VAL A 878 5.70 31.51 -31.82
N CYS A 879 6.19 31.52 -33.06
CA CYS A 879 6.71 30.32 -33.75
C CYS A 879 8.22 30.40 -34.07
N ASP A 880 8.91 31.47 -33.67
CA ASP A 880 10.34 31.67 -33.96
C ASP A 880 11.25 31.03 -32.90
N GLY A 881 11.42 29.72 -33.00
CA GLY A 881 12.22 28.95 -32.05
C GLY A 881 13.70 29.31 -32.02
N LEU A 882 14.24 29.96 -33.05
CA LEU A 882 15.63 30.40 -33.09
C LEU A 882 15.82 31.67 -32.27
N ASN A 883 15.07 32.74 -32.57
CA ASN A 883 15.18 34.00 -31.84
C ASN A 883 14.67 33.87 -30.39
N TYR A 884 13.65 33.04 -30.15
CA TYR A 884 13.23 32.67 -28.79
C TYR A 884 14.38 32.07 -27.98
N THR A 885 15.09 31.07 -28.55
CA THR A 885 16.17 30.39 -27.83
C THR A 885 17.38 31.30 -27.64
N LEU A 886 17.71 32.19 -28.58
CA LEU A 886 18.75 33.21 -28.40
C LEU A 886 18.42 34.20 -27.26
N GLY A 887 17.15 34.60 -27.14
CA GLY A 887 16.67 35.41 -26.01
C GLY A 887 16.78 34.68 -24.67
N LEU A 888 16.50 33.37 -24.67
CA LEU A 888 16.61 32.50 -23.49
C LEU A 888 18.08 32.27 -23.09
N GLU A 889 18.99 32.05 -24.04
CA GLU A 889 20.43 31.93 -23.83
C GLU A 889 21.04 33.21 -23.23
N SER A 890 20.68 34.37 -23.80
CA SER A 890 21.05 35.68 -23.25
C SER A 890 20.54 35.85 -21.80
N THR A 891 19.32 35.39 -21.52
CA THR A 891 18.72 35.43 -20.18
C THR A 891 19.49 34.53 -19.19
N TYR A 892 19.82 33.30 -19.59
CA TYR A 892 20.63 32.36 -18.81
C TYR A 892 22.04 32.89 -18.53
N ARG A 893 22.70 33.49 -19.53
CA ARG A 893 24.02 34.13 -19.38
C ARG A 893 23.97 35.28 -18.37
N ASN A 894 22.94 36.12 -18.41
CA ASN A 894 22.74 37.20 -17.45
C ASN A 894 22.49 36.70 -16.01
N MET A 895 21.68 35.65 -15.83
CA MET A 895 21.49 35.00 -14.53
C MET A 895 22.80 34.41 -13.99
N TRP A 896 23.60 33.78 -14.86
CA TRP A 896 24.89 33.23 -14.49
C TRP A 896 25.91 34.30 -14.08
N HIS A 897 25.98 35.43 -14.80
CA HIS A 897 26.79 36.58 -14.39
C HIS A 897 26.41 37.11 -12.99
N ARG A 898 25.12 37.09 -12.62
CA ARG A 898 24.65 37.49 -11.28
C ARG A 898 25.12 36.49 -10.21
N TYR A 899 24.95 35.19 -10.44
CA TYR A 899 25.45 34.14 -9.55
C TYR A 899 26.99 34.19 -9.35
N CYS A 900 27.76 34.45 -10.41
CA CYS A 900 29.21 34.63 -10.32
C CYS A 900 29.59 35.83 -9.44
N LYS A 901 28.82 36.93 -9.50
CA LYS A 901 28.97 38.12 -8.64
C LYS A 901 28.44 37.93 -7.21
N GLY A 902 27.83 36.79 -6.90
CA GLY A 902 27.25 36.49 -5.59
C GLY A 902 25.80 36.96 -5.39
N ASP A 903 25.15 37.49 -6.43
CA ASP A 903 23.74 37.87 -6.39
C ASP A 903 22.86 36.64 -6.64
N VAL A 904 22.28 36.10 -5.57
CA VAL A 904 21.46 34.88 -5.57
C VAL A 904 20.14 35.15 -4.85
N PRO A 905 19.00 35.30 -5.57
CA PRO A 905 17.73 35.72 -4.98
C PRO A 905 17.20 34.79 -3.88
N SER A 906 17.29 33.47 -4.07
CA SER A 906 16.81 32.47 -3.10
C SER A 906 17.57 32.52 -1.76
N LEU A 907 18.90 32.64 -1.79
CA LEU A 907 19.72 32.66 -0.57
C LEU A 907 19.32 33.81 0.35
N ARG A 908 19.16 35.03 -0.20
CA ARG A 908 18.66 36.18 0.56
C ARG A 908 17.27 35.93 1.16
N ARG A 909 16.35 35.34 0.39
CA ARG A 909 15.01 34.97 0.89
C ARG A 909 15.08 33.94 2.03
N MET A 910 15.95 32.95 1.92
CA MET A 910 16.13 31.90 2.92
C MET A 910 16.79 32.42 4.20
N GLU A 911 17.76 33.33 4.09
CA GLU A 911 18.37 34.03 5.24
C GLU A 911 17.35 34.90 5.99
N MET A 912 16.52 35.66 5.27
CA MET A 912 15.43 36.44 5.86
C MET A 912 14.40 35.56 6.57
N LEU A 913 13.97 34.45 5.94
CA LEU A 913 13.01 33.51 6.54
C LEU A 913 13.54 32.84 7.81
N GLN A 914 14.84 32.60 7.92
CA GLN A 914 15.44 32.11 9.18
C GLN A 914 15.36 33.17 10.29
N GLN A 915 15.62 34.44 9.96
CA GLN A 915 15.51 35.55 10.91
C GLN A 915 14.06 35.79 11.37
N GLU A 916 13.08 35.66 10.47
CA GLU A 916 11.64 35.71 10.81
C GLU A 916 11.28 34.65 11.85
N VAL A 917 11.64 33.38 11.63
CA VAL A 917 11.31 32.28 12.57
C VAL A 917 11.96 32.48 13.94
N PHE A 918 13.23 32.93 14.00
CA PHE A 918 13.86 33.28 15.29
C PHE A 918 13.15 34.45 16.00
N SER A 919 12.55 35.39 15.25
CA SER A 919 11.77 36.49 15.83
C SER A 919 10.40 36.05 16.35
N GLU A 920 9.70 35.14 15.67
CA GLU A 920 8.43 34.58 16.15
C GLU A 920 8.62 33.69 17.39
N GLU A 921 9.63 32.81 17.39
CA GLU A 921 9.94 31.97 18.56
C GLU A 921 10.40 32.76 19.80
N SER A 922 10.98 33.94 19.60
CA SER A 922 11.37 34.84 20.71
C SER A 922 10.22 35.75 21.15
N ALA A 923 9.33 36.18 20.25
CA ALA A 923 8.09 36.88 20.60
C ALA A 923 7.16 36.01 21.45
N ILE A 924 6.98 34.73 21.08
CA ILE A 924 6.18 33.75 21.84
C ILE A 924 6.73 33.52 23.26
N LYS A 925 8.02 33.75 23.50
CA LYS A 925 8.66 33.68 24.83
C LYS A 925 8.55 34.96 25.67
N ILE A 926 7.96 36.05 25.14
CA ILE A 926 7.86 37.35 25.82
C ILE A 926 6.41 37.65 26.29
N SER A 927 5.42 36.89 25.80
CA SER A 927 4.00 37.06 26.20
C SER A 927 3.58 36.15 27.37
N GLU A 928 4.06 36.43 28.59
CA GLU A 928 3.42 35.92 29.82
C GLU A 928 2.13 36.70 30.12
N PRO A 929 0.97 36.04 30.38
CA PRO A 929 -0.25 36.74 30.77
C PRO A 929 -0.19 37.27 32.20
N MET A 930 -0.57 38.54 32.41
CA MET A 930 -0.79 39.08 33.75
C MET A 930 -1.93 38.34 34.48
N SER A 931 -1.71 38.05 35.76
CA SER A 931 -2.65 37.27 36.58
C SER A 931 -3.96 37.99 36.87
N ILE A 932 -5.10 37.38 36.52
CA ILE A 932 -6.41 37.64 37.15
C ILE A 932 -7.03 36.30 37.55
N THR A 933 -7.54 36.23 38.78
CA THR A 933 -8.07 35.02 39.41
C THR A 933 -9.55 34.80 39.11
N SER A 934 -9.96 33.59 38.70
CA SER A 934 -11.02 32.83 39.40
C SER A 934 -11.26 31.43 38.80
N LYS A 935 -11.92 30.60 39.61
CA LYS A 935 -12.21 29.16 39.47
C LYS A 935 -12.99 28.81 38.19
N GLU A 936 -12.71 27.64 37.60
CA GLU A 936 -13.58 26.44 37.70
C GLU A 936 -12.92 25.16 37.13
N SER A 937 -13.62 24.02 37.18
CA SER A 937 -13.09 22.64 37.07
C SER A 937 -13.07 22.04 35.64
N PRO A 938 -12.27 20.97 35.39
CA PRO A 938 -11.88 20.55 34.03
C PRO A 938 -12.67 19.34 33.46
N PRO A 939 -12.59 19.14 32.13
CA PRO A 939 -12.82 17.82 31.52
C PRO A 939 -11.67 17.31 30.61
N GLY A 940 -11.29 16.04 30.80
CA GLY A 940 -10.90 15.09 29.74
C GLY A 940 -9.75 15.42 28.77
N THR A 941 -8.51 15.10 29.14
CA THR A 941 -7.41 14.93 28.17
C THR A 941 -7.54 13.62 27.39
N VAL A 942 -7.97 13.70 26.13
CA VAL A 942 -7.89 12.58 25.17
C VAL A 942 -6.43 12.41 24.74
N LYS A 943 -5.84 11.23 24.97
CA LYS A 943 -4.46 10.92 24.55
C LYS A 943 -4.42 10.54 23.07
N ALA A 944 -3.41 11.05 22.35
CA ALA A 944 -3.03 10.54 21.05
C ALA A 944 -2.36 9.15 21.19
N ASN A 945 -2.71 8.21 20.31
CA ASN A 945 -2.06 6.90 20.21
C ASN A 945 -1.16 6.85 18.97
N GLY A 946 0.14 7.07 19.16
CA GLY A 946 1.19 6.77 18.18
C GLY A 946 2.01 5.56 18.62
N TYR A 947 2.18 4.57 17.75
CA TYR A 947 2.99 3.38 18.03
C TYR A 947 4.49 3.66 17.83
N SER A 948 5.31 3.50 18.87
CA SER A 948 6.72 3.11 18.70
C SER A 948 7.29 2.41 19.94
N GLN A 949 7.91 1.25 19.68
CA GLN A 949 8.89 0.48 20.44
C GLN A 949 9.22 0.86 21.91
N ALA A 950 9.10 -0.13 22.80
CA ALA A 950 9.70 -0.11 24.13
C ALA A 950 10.83 -1.15 24.23
N LEU A 951 12.02 -0.72 24.67
CA LEU A 951 13.11 -1.59 25.12
C LEU A 951 13.14 -1.62 26.65
N THR A 952 13.46 -2.77 27.24
CA THR A 952 13.40 -3.00 28.68
C THR A 952 14.68 -2.65 29.42
N SER A 953 14.55 -1.98 30.57
CA SER A 953 15.55 -2.01 31.67
C SER A 953 14.82 -1.99 33.01
N MET A 954 15.31 -2.75 34.01
CA MET A 954 14.62 -2.97 35.29
C MET A 954 15.04 -1.98 36.40
N SER A 955 14.08 -1.56 37.24
CA SER A 955 14.32 -1.30 38.67
C SER A 955 13.02 -1.30 39.50
N ASN A 956 12.91 -2.24 40.44
CA ASN A 956 11.88 -2.34 41.50
C ASN A 956 12.31 -1.53 42.75
N PRO A 957 11.54 -1.50 43.88
CA PRO A 957 10.08 -1.34 44.06
C PRO A 957 9.72 -0.39 45.25
N SER A 958 8.43 -0.11 45.54
CA SER A 958 7.91 -0.02 46.94
C SER A 958 6.38 0.20 47.08
N ASN A 959 5.73 -0.73 47.79
CA ASN A 959 4.75 -0.56 48.89
C ASN A 959 3.38 0.16 48.77
N CYS A 960 2.41 -0.47 49.49
CA CYS A 960 1.24 0.09 50.21
C CYS A 960 0.03 0.67 49.43
N GLU A 961 -1.23 0.49 49.85
CA GLU A 961 -1.86 -0.52 50.76
C GLU A 961 -3.40 -0.46 50.67
N GLU A 962 -4.05 -1.63 50.70
CA GLU A 962 -5.44 -1.94 51.16
C GLU A 962 -6.72 -1.18 50.72
N ASN A 963 -7.86 -1.85 50.98
CA ASN A 963 -9.24 -1.37 51.18
C ASN A 963 -10.12 -1.00 49.95
N VAL A 964 -11.44 -1.29 49.93
CA VAL A 964 -12.18 -2.49 50.41
C VAL A 964 -13.57 -2.58 49.73
N VAL A 965 -14.12 -3.80 49.70
CA VAL A 965 -15.44 -4.29 49.23
C VAL A 965 -16.67 -3.34 49.32
N GLN A 966 -17.41 -3.18 48.20
CA GLN A 966 -18.89 -3.37 48.02
C GLN A 966 -19.26 -3.00 46.56
N LEU A 967 -20.01 -3.72 45.70
CA LEU A 967 -21.11 -4.72 45.78
C LEU A 967 -22.54 -4.13 45.92
N ASN A 968 -23.19 -3.87 44.77
CA ASN A 968 -24.64 -3.89 44.45
C ASN A 968 -24.78 -3.54 42.94
N GLN A 969 -25.27 -4.38 42.01
CA GLN A 969 -26.61 -4.95 41.80
C GLN A 969 -27.70 -3.97 41.30
N THR A 970 -28.26 -4.29 40.11
CA THR A 970 -29.62 -3.97 39.60
C THR A 970 -29.99 -2.48 39.34
N THR A 971 -30.82 -2.08 38.35
CA THR A 971 -31.64 -2.80 37.34
C THR A 971 -32.02 -1.90 36.15
N ASN A 972 -32.26 -2.51 34.98
CA ASN A 972 -33.24 -2.21 33.90
C ASN A 972 -33.58 -0.78 33.39
N THR A 973 -33.89 -0.75 32.08
CA THR A 973 -34.75 0.20 31.32
C THR A 973 -34.28 1.65 31.20
N ASP A 974 -34.31 2.30 30.02
CA ASP A 974 -34.79 1.88 28.68
C ASP A 974 -33.66 1.88 27.61
#